data_AF-A0A8J2IX10-F1
#
_entry.id   AF-A0A8J2IX10-F1
#
_cell.length_a   1.000
_cell.length_b   1.000
_cell.length_c   1.000
_cell.angle_alpha   90.00
_cell.angle_beta   90.00
_cell.angle_gamma   90.00
#
_symmetry.space_group_name_H-M   'P 1'
#
loop_
_entity.id
_entity.type
_entity.pdbx_description
1 polymer ?
#
loop_
_entity_poly.entity_id
_entity_poly.type
_entity_poly.pdbx_seq_one_letter_code
_entity_poly.pdbx_strand_id
1 'polypeptide(L)'
;MVPVGRGMTPSSTKLIMGAGGKRFTKSIFGDPVAEIERLLKPVELAEKTLERCRRDLNTKSIANTEIGVSVIHEDIGHGVSSMKKEIGSLSVNITTLGESAGRSLVSLHEKADSYQAKQDAMLTFQQDFFQQLKKSDADARSASWAQFMTPLYTLIEDLRRTANSHPAQKFIIAQRSIRQNIMEVICSADERASHANEIVYILQRHYDFGEKALAQAQYLLQTPEFRRWFMSPYSEILLVDGHCNDESIGRLAPTSLTCAGIARAMLGQDPNTGAASQPEVPRLTLYFFIGEHMDYNSGYYGPNGLIRSFIAQILRQWPVEENMDLEMPGNDPSTWTSDMNSLCYLFEQLVCQLGPNFPVWCIVDGLSRFETGLYGWLDDLTAIIGSFLFCKDKKSAFAGRGAIKVLLVSSDRSIRIRDMVEDQDRVDLRAGNILLCIHQTTYTLSQSQMSQFAWRRSSQGVWERGIDECENFYRLFTKNDHGCYPITGCASFQIKTPDVDQEHRVEKALRNAWTLLRFKHPTLGSRMELDNNDGRWKRFYTPFQTDEDVNCWLQSTFKTIDSGQSALEWFNNSAPDFELPTVYLVRSDHNAPCQTIFLRCPHDITDGVGILQLVDQLFTQASLVYAQSTAYPYPLPDDELDTRLSPSLRIAGSIPDSLSEAQMQRHEDIQSENGAVYNHHALLSLPPSSSSDTYQVQRVAVSVPKAVSSQILANCKAIAPGVSVTHVFTAALAMALRDLQPRKQGSYAVRYVNHAMINLRPYCRPPYNSPAHAAAAYHTVSAQALGIDLDVPALADDKEYEPSQLPLVATQVRDFYNRVKPVLSQEAHEQNFLAPLTFKALSPPPGSDPYVASDPPFCPVALSSIGNISSIVSAASDVFELTNVWAASQPIGAGVATFLGCWDGNIELSGVFNMQYHNRDYLETFLEAVLSYVCQGLGVDSS
;
A
#
# COMPACT_ATOMS: atom_id res chain seq x y z
N MET A 1 -8.98 56.27 51.36
CA MET A 1 -9.19 57.34 52.36
C MET A 1 -8.46 58.61 51.92
N VAL A 2 -9.18 59.56 51.28
CA VAL A 2 -9.37 61.03 51.53
C VAL A 2 -8.24 61.80 52.28
N PRO A 3 -8.01 63.15 52.10
CA PRO A 3 -8.81 64.23 51.43
C PRO A 3 -8.07 65.13 50.37
N VAL A 4 -8.71 65.80 49.39
CA VAL A 4 -9.66 66.99 49.32
C VAL A 4 -8.96 68.36 49.57
N GLY A 5 -9.15 69.46 48.82
CA GLY A 5 -9.97 69.81 47.65
C GLY A 5 -10.15 71.34 47.42
N ARG A 6 -10.95 71.71 46.38
CA ARG A 6 -11.71 72.98 46.08
C ARG A 6 -10.94 74.31 45.90
N GLY A 7 -11.31 75.28 45.05
CA GLY A 7 -12.42 75.47 44.08
C GLY A 7 -12.66 76.98 43.78
N MET A 8 -13.32 77.27 42.64
CA MET A 8 -14.09 78.49 42.23
C MET A 8 -13.47 79.55 41.27
N THR A 9 -14.39 80.09 40.44
CA THR A 9 -14.38 80.84 39.14
C THR A 9 -14.71 82.36 39.34
N PRO A 10 -15.23 83.22 38.38
CA PRO A 10 -15.44 83.21 36.90
C PRO A 10 -15.19 84.58 36.12
N SER A 11 -15.57 84.62 34.81
CA SER A 11 -16.15 85.74 33.97
C SER A 11 -15.23 86.66 33.10
N SER A 12 -15.14 86.53 31.75
CA SER A 12 -15.88 87.12 30.57
C SER A 12 -15.66 88.61 30.16
N THR A 13 -15.35 88.91 28.86
CA THR A 13 -16.04 89.82 27.86
C THR A 13 -15.17 90.19 26.59
N LYS A 14 -15.86 90.56 25.48
CA LYS A 14 -15.57 90.68 24.00
C LYS A 14 -14.92 91.98 23.44
N LEU A 15 -14.55 91.97 22.12
CA LEU A 15 -14.89 92.90 20.97
C LEU A 15 -13.71 93.13 19.95
N ILE A 16 -13.84 93.80 18.77
CA ILE A 16 -14.21 93.43 17.36
C ILE A 16 -13.56 94.47 16.35
N MET A 17 -13.33 94.12 15.06
CA MET A 17 -13.11 94.92 13.78
C MET A 17 -11.80 95.77 13.58
N GLY A 18 -11.22 96.06 12.39
CA GLY A 18 -11.48 95.78 10.95
C GLY A 18 -10.49 96.52 9.96
N ALA A 19 -10.33 95.96 8.74
CA ALA A 19 -10.00 96.48 7.36
C ALA A 19 -8.85 97.50 6.98
N GLY A 20 -7.95 97.06 6.04
CA GLY A 20 -7.84 97.55 4.63
C GLY A 20 -6.77 98.59 4.16
N GLY A 21 -5.90 98.23 3.18
CA GLY A 21 -5.60 99.09 2.01
C GLY A 21 -4.14 99.40 1.51
N LYS A 22 -3.79 98.82 0.34
CA LYS A 22 -3.05 99.34 -0.87
C LYS A 22 -1.50 99.52 -0.99
N ARG A 23 -1.05 99.21 -2.24
CA ARG A 23 0.28 99.18 -2.91
C ARG A 23 0.81 100.56 -3.37
N PHE A 24 2.14 100.71 -3.62
CA PHE A 24 2.78 100.96 -4.96
C PHE A 24 4.33 101.20 -4.92
N THR A 25 5.03 100.50 -5.83
CA THR A 25 6.26 100.78 -6.64
C THR A 25 7.62 101.28 -6.11
N LYS A 26 8.66 100.63 -6.67
CA LYS A 26 10.13 100.79 -6.57
C LYS A 26 10.72 101.91 -7.45
N SER A 27 11.90 102.44 -7.08
CA SER A 27 12.83 103.19 -7.96
C SER A 27 14.29 103.04 -7.47
N ILE A 28 15.13 102.24 -8.18
CA ILE A 28 16.18 102.62 -9.16
C ILE A 28 17.61 102.76 -8.60
N PHE A 29 17.82 102.74 -7.29
CA PHE A 29 19.04 102.15 -6.73
C PHE A 29 18.68 100.72 -6.33
N GLY A 30 19.31 99.72 -6.94
CA GLY A 30 19.04 98.30 -6.68
C GLY A 30 18.98 98.08 -5.16
N ASP A 31 17.87 97.49 -4.70
CA ASP A 31 17.57 97.42 -3.27
C ASP A 31 18.67 96.60 -2.59
N PRO A 32 19.58 97.23 -1.82
CA PRO A 32 20.68 96.53 -1.17
C PRO A 32 20.14 95.46 -0.22
N VAL A 33 18.91 95.67 0.29
CA VAL A 33 18.20 94.74 1.15
C VAL A 33 17.77 93.50 0.38
N ALA A 34 17.32 93.62 -0.87
CA ALA A 34 16.94 92.46 -1.67
C ALA A 34 18.14 91.60 -2.11
N GLU A 35 19.32 92.22 -2.27
CA GLU A 35 20.57 91.50 -2.59
C GLU A 35 21.18 90.85 -1.34
N ILE A 36 21.10 91.52 -0.18
CA ILE A 36 21.45 90.97 1.14
C ILE A 36 20.48 89.84 1.54
N GLU A 37 19.17 89.97 1.34
CA GLU A 37 18.17 88.91 1.59
C GLU A 37 18.38 87.69 0.67
N ARG A 38 18.89 87.90 -0.54
CA ARG A 38 19.22 86.81 -1.47
C ARG A 38 20.50 86.07 -1.08
N LEU A 39 21.45 86.76 -0.45
CA LEU A 39 22.68 86.18 0.13
C LEU A 39 22.44 85.55 1.53
N LEU A 40 21.49 86.07 2.31
CA LEU A 40 21.13 85.56 3.63
C LEU A 40 20.20 84.34 3.59
N LYS A 41 19.41 84.16 2.52
CA LYS A 41 18.50 83.00 2.38
C LYS A 41 19.15 81.62 2.57
N PRO A 42 20.32 81.33 1.97
CA PRO A 42 21.04 80.08 2.22
C PRO A 42 21.53 79.97 3.66
N VAL A 43 21.91 81.09 4.29
CA VAL A 43 22.40 81.15 5.67
C VAL A 43 21.25 80.92 6.66
N GLU A 44 20.08 81.51 6.46
CA GLU A 44 18.88 81.24 7.26
C GLU A 44 18.39 79.80 7.10
N LEU A 45 18.52 79.23 5.90
CA LEU A 45 18.20 77.82 5.66
C LEU A 45 19.21 76.89 6.35
N ALA A 46 20.50 77.25 6.31
CA ALA A 46 21.55 76.53 7.02
C ALA A 46 21.36 76.65 8.54
N GLU A 47 21.00 77.81 9.07
CA GLU A 47 20.71 78.04 10.49
C GLU A 47 19.46 77.26 10.94
N LYS A 48 18.38 77.25 10.16
CA LYS A 48 17.21 76.39 10.44
C LYS A 48 17.55 74.91 10.39
N THR A 49 18.44 74.50 9.49
CA THR A 49 18.92 73.12 9.39
C THR A 49 19.84 72.78 10.54
N LEU A 50 20.71 73.69 10.97
CA LEU A 50 21.58 73.53 12.13
C LEU A 50 20.78 73.51 13.43
N GLU A 51 19.70 74.30 13.55
CA GLU A 51 18.80 74.26 14.70
C GLU A 51 17.90 73.03 14.72
N ARG A 52 17.64 72.42 13.56
CA ARG A 52 17.01 71.11 13.47
C ARG A 52 18.01 70.02 13.86
N CYS A 53 19.23 70.06 13.34
CA CYS A 53 20.32 69.16 13.73
C CYS A 53 20.68 69.31 15.21
N ARG A 54 20.62 70.51 15.80
CA ARG A 54 20.88 70.77 17.23
C ARG A 54 19.75 70.24 18.12
N ARG A 55 18.50 70.30 17.66
CA ARG A 55 17.33 69.66 18.32
C ARG A 55 17.36 68.14 18.19
N ASP A 56 17.83 67.61 17.06
CA ASP A 56 17.97 66.17 16.84
C ASP A 56 19.23 65.60 17.56
N LEU A 57 20.27 66.43 17.77
CA LEU A 57 21.50 66.06 18.47
C LEU A 57 21.46 66.27 20.00
N ASN A 58 20.37 66.79 20.58
CA ASN A 58 20.30 66.94 22.02
C ASN A 58 18.99 66.37 22.62
N THR A 59 19.17 65.42 23.54
CA THR A 59 18.19 64.87 24.52
C THR A 59 17.25 63.71 24.14
N LYS A 60 17.50 62.95 23.06
CA LYS A 60 16.85 61.62 22.89
C LYS A 60 17.75 60.46 22.49
N SER A 61 18.86 60.72 21.80
CA SER A 61 19.82 59.65 21.47
C SER A 61 20.80 59.36 22.62
N ILE A 62 21.24 60.38 23.37
CA ILE A 62 22.22 60.20 24.46
C ILE A 62 21.61 59.47 25.67
N ALA A 63 20.38 59.83 26.10
CA ALA A 63 19.70 59.16 27.21
C ALA A 63 19.31 57.70 26.91
N ASN A 64 18.95 57.39 25.66
CA ASN A 64 18.65 56.01 25.25
C ASN A 64 19.92 55.18 25.05
N THR A 65 21.05 55.81 24.71
CA THR A 65 22.34 55.12 24.59
C THR A 65 22.95 54.87 25.98
N GLU A 66 22.77 55.77 26.96
CA GLU A 66 23.21 55.51 28.35
C GLU A 66 22.41 54.36 29.01
N ILE A 67 21.09 54.30 28.81
CA ILE A 67 20.28 53.18 29.31
C ILE A 67 20.61 51.89 28.54
N GLY A 68 20.81 51.96 27.22
CA GLY A 68 21.22 50.81 26.40
C GLY A 68 22.61 50.28 26.77
N VAL A 69 23.58 51.16 27.04
CA VAL A 69 24.94 50.78 27.47
C VAL A 69 24.92 50.21 28.88
N SER A 70 24.08 50.71 29.80
CA SER A 70 23.89 50.11 31.13
C SER A 70 23.37 48.67 31.05
N VAL A 71 22.35 48.42 30.20
CA VAL A 71 21.76 47.09 30.02
C VAL A 71 22.74 46.14 29.32
N ILE A 72 23.44 46.62 28.29
CA ILE A 72 24.48 45.84 27.60
C ILE A 72 25.65 45.53 28.56
N HIS A 73 26.00 46.43 29.47
CA HIS A 73 27.07 46.21 30.45
C HIS A 73 26.67 45.17 31.53
N GLU A 74 25.40 45.12 31.93
CA GLU A 74 24.88 44.06 32.80
C GLU A 74 24.79 42.71 32.07
N ASP A 75 24.31 42.69 30.82
CA ASP A 75 24.22 41.46 30.00
C ASP A 75 25.60 40.90 29.66
N ILE A 76 26.58 41.75 29.34
CA ILE A 76 27.98 41.35 29.17
C ILE A 76 28.57 40.88 30.51
N GLY A 77 28.21 41.52 31.64
CA GLY A 77 28.61 41.08 32.97
C GLY A 77 28.11 39.66 33.30
N HIS A 78 26.84 39.39 33.02
CA HIS A 78 26.24 38.06 33.16
C HIS A 78 26.83 37.05 32.18
N GLY A 79 27.04 37.43 30.91
CA GLY A 79 27.68 36.61 29.89
C GLY A 79 29.11 36.22 30.26
N VAL A 80 29.92 37.17 30.73
CA VAL A 80 31.30 36.93 31.18
C VAL A 80 31.33 36.09 32.46
N SER A 81 30.39 36.28 33.38
CA SER A 81 30.28 35.42 34.57
C SER A 81 29.87 33.99 34.21
N SER A 82 28.99 33.81 33.22
CA SER A 82 28.60 32.49 32.70
C SER A 82 29.78 31.82 31.99
N MET A 83 30.50 32.55 31.14
CA MET A 83 31.71 32.08 30.46
C MET A 83 32.82 31.72 31.44
N LYS A 84 33.02 32.48 32.53
CA LYS A 84 33.98 32.13 33.59
C LYS A 84 33.59 30.83 34.31
N LYS A 85 32.29 30.59 34.49
CA LYS A 85 31.78 29.33 35.06
C LYS A 85 32.01 28.15 34.11
N GLU A 86 31.79 28.35 32.81
CA GLU A 86 32.05 27.34 31.78
C GLU A 86 33.55 27.08 31.59
N ILE A 87 34.41 28.10 31.60
CA ILE A 87 35.86 27.97 31.55
C ILE A 87 36.40 27.27 32.81
N GLY A 88 35.82 27.56 33.99
CA GLY A 88 36.14 26.83 35.22
C GLY A 88 35.77 25.34 35.13
N SER A 89 34.58 25.05 34.60
CA SER A 89 34.12 23.69 34.28
C SER A 89 35.05 22.98 33.28
N LEU A 90 35.44 23.66 32.20
CA LEU A 90 36.37 23.16 31.18
C LEU A 90 37.78 22.93 31.74
N SER A 91 38.28 23.81 32.62
CA SER A 91 39.59 23.65 33.24
C SER A 91 39.62 22.45 34.20
N VAL A 92 38.54 22.23 34.95
CA VAL A 92 38.39 21.03 35.77
C VAL A 92 38.37 19.80 34.85
N ASN A 93 37.55 19.80 33.80
CA ASN A 93 37.46 18.69 32.84
C ASN A 93 38.79 18.37 32.13
N ILE A 94 39.57 19.38 31.74
CA ILE A 94 40.90 19.22 31.12
C ILE A 94 41.89 18.60 32.12
N THR A 95 41.83 18.98 33.39
CA THR A 95 42.67 18.40 34.44
C THR A 95 42.30 16.94 34.68
N THR A 96 41.00 16.61 34.74
CA THR A 96 40.51 15.23 34.84
C THR A 96 40.87 14.39 33.60
N LEU A 97 40.87 14.99 32.41
CA LEU A 97 41.32 14.37 31.16
C LEU A 97 42.83 14.11 31.15
N GLY A 98 43.64 15.03 31.68
CA GLY A 98 45.08 14.86 31.82
C GLY A 98 45.46 13.72 32.77
N GLU A 99 44.76 13.60 33.90
CA GLU A 99 44.95 12.49 34.85
C GLU A 99 44.41 11.15 34.32
N SER A 100 43.37 11.18 33.47
CA SER A 100 42.87 10.00 32.77
C SER A 100 43.85 9.53 31.68
N ALA A 101 44.41 10.46 30.89
CA ALA A 101 45.41 10.18 29.86
C ALA A 101 46.73 9.66 30.45
N GLY A 102 47.17 10.20 31.59
CA GLY A 102 48.34 9.69 32.32
C GLY A 102 48.17 8.24 32.80
N ARG A 103 46.97 7.89 33.31
CA ARG A 103 46.63 6.51 33.71
C ARG A 103 46.52 5.56 32.50
N SER A 104 46.00 6.04 31.37
CA SER A 104 45.95 5.26 30.12
C SER A 104 47.33 5.01 29.50
N LEU A 105 48.28 5.94 29.61
CA LEU A 105 49.64 5.78 29.07
C LEU A 105 50.45 4.71 29.83
N VAL A 106 50.32 4.63 31.16
CA VAL A 106 50.94 3.57 31.95
C VAL A 106 50.33 2.20 31.60
N SER A 107 49.00 2.14 31.44
CA SER A 107 48.30 0.91 31.00
C SER A 107 48.68 0.48 29.57
N LEU A 108 48.97 1.43 28.67
CA LEU A 108 49.41 1.16 27.30
C LEU A 108 50.84 0.59 27.24
N HIS A 109 51.73 1.03 28.13
CA HIS A 109 53.10 0.50 28.20
C HIS A 109 53.12 -0.95 28.69
N GLU A 110 52.37 -1.26 29.76
CA GLU A 110 52.23 -2.64 30.28
C GLU A 110 51.56 -3.58 29.26
N LYS A 111 50.65 -3.06 28.42
CA LYS A 111 50.04 -3.83 27.33
C LYS A 111 50.99 -4.04 26.14
N ALA A 112 51.84 -3.06 25.82
CA ALA A 112 52.81 -3.19 24.73
C ALA A 112 53.84 -4.30 25.02
N ASP A 113 54.33 -4.39 26.26
CA ASP A 113 55.26 -5.44 26.68
C ASP A 113 54.59 -6.83 26.63
N SER A 114 53.29 -6.92 26.95
CA SER A 114 52.51 -8.15 26.82
C SER A 114 52.32 -8.59 25.37
N TYR A 115 52.16 -7.65 24.45
CA TYR A 115 52.00 -7.93 23.02
C TYR A 115 53.31 -8.38 22.37
N GLN A 116 54.44 -7.75 22.71
CA GLN A 116 55.76 -8.13 22.22
C GLN A 116 56.10 -9.58 22.62
N ALA A 117 55.86 -9.96 23.88
CA ALA A 117 56.07 -11.32 24.37
C ALA A 117 55.20 -12.38 23.65
N LYS A 118 53.98 -12.02 23.27
CA LYS A 118 53.08 -12.90 22.50
C LYS A 118 53.50 -13.04 21.04
N GLN A 119 54.10 -12.00 20.47
CA GLN A 119 54.58 -11.98 19.09
C GLN A 119 55.85 -12.85 18.94
N ASP A 120 56.76 -12.82 19.91
CA ASP A 120 57.95 -13.68 19.94
C ASP A 120 57.58 -15.16 20.14
N ALA A 121 56.55 -15.45 20.94
CA ALA A 121 56.00 -16.80 21.09
C ALA A 121 55.38 -17.34 19.78
N MET A 122 54.69 -16.48 19.02
CA MET A 122 54.11 -16.81 17.72
C MET A 122 55.19 -17.13 16.67
N LEU A 123 56.28 -16.36 16.66
CA LEU A 123 57.39 -16.56 15.71
C LEU A 123 58.13 -17.88 15.99
N THR A 124 58.32 -18.20 17.27
CA THR A 124 58.93 -19.47 17.70
C THR A 124 58.06 -20.67 17.32
N PHE A 125 56.74 -20.55 17.51
CA PHE A 125 55.75 -21.58 17.13
C PHE A 125 55.71 -21.83 15.62
N GLN A 126 55.79 -20.78 14.79
CA GLN A 126 55.85 -20.93 13.33
C GLN A 126 57.13 -21.65 12.87
N GLN A 127 58.28 -21.34 13.47
CA GLN A 127 59.55 -21.97 13.09
C GLN A 127 59.56 -23.48 13.40
N ASP A 128 59.03 -23.88 14.56
CA ASP A 128 58.90 -25.29 14.94
C ASP A 128 57.93 -26.06 14.03
N PHE A 129 56.81 -25.42 13.65
CA PHE A 129 55.81 -25.98 12.74
C PHE A 129 56.39 -26.25 11.33
N PHE A 130 57.13 -25.30 10.76
CA PHE A 130 57.76 -25.47 9.45
C PHE A 130 58.90 -26.51 9.46
N GLN A 131 59.58 -26.71 10.59
CA GLN A 131 60.56 -27.79 10.75
C GLN A 131 59.91 -29.18 10.80
N GLN A 132 58.76 -29.32 11.46
CA GLN A 132 58.03 -30.59 11.52
C GLN A 132 57.39 -30.97 10.18
N LEU A 133 56.84 -29.99 9.45
CA LEU A 133 56.25 -30.19 8.11
C LEU A 133 57.25 -30.72 7.06
N LYS A 134 58.54 -30.39 7.21
CA LYS A 134 59.59 -30.88 6.29
C LYS A 134 59.95 -32.36 6.49
N LYS A 135 59.52 -32.99 7.59
CA LYS A 135 59.93 -34.37 7.96
C LYS A 135 58.84 -35.44 7.81
N SER A 136 57.61 -35.13 7.39
CA SER A 136 56.50 -36.09 7.33
C SER A 136 55.85 -36.23 5.95
N ASP A 137 55.32 -37.42 5.65
CA ASP A 137 54.75 -37.79 4.35
C ASP A 137 53.28 -37.35 4.18
N ALA A 138 52.81 -37.26 2.92
CA ALA A 138 51.66 -36.47 2.49
C ALA A 138 50.33 -36.77 3.22
N ASP A 139 50.02 -38.04 3.51
CA ASP A 139 48.74 -38.40 4.15
C ASP A 139 48.71 -38.14 5.66
N ALA A 140 49.87 -38.02 6.31
CA ALA A 140 49.96 -37.57 7.71
C ALA A 140 49.76 -36.04 7.86
N ARG A 141 49.85 -35.27 6.75
CA ARG A 141 49.79 -33.81 6.78
C ARG A 141 48.38 -33.26 7.03
N SER A 142 47.32 -33.92 6.53
CA SER A 142 45.95 -33.40 6.69
C SER A 142 45.42 -33.56 8.13
N ALA A 143 45.70 -34.70 8.77
CA ALA A 143 45.26 -34.98 10.14
C ALA A 143 46.05 -34.16 11.18
N SER A 144 47.34 -33.91 10.95
CA SER A 144 48.18 -33.07 11.82
C SER A 144 47.81 -31.58 11.71
N TRP A 145 47.40 -31.10 10.53
CA TRP A 145 47.01 -29.70 10.30
C TRP A 145 45.79 -29.27 11.12
N ALA A 146 44.77 -30.13 11.23
CA ALA A 146 43.56 -29.82 12.00
C ALA A 146 43.80 -29.79 13.52
N GLN A 147 44.65 -30.70 14.04
CA GLN A 147 45.05 -30.71 15.46
C GLN A 147 45.91 -29.49 15.84
N PHE A 148 46.67 -28.91 14.89
CA PHE A 148 47.58 -27.79 15.14
C PHE A 148 46.98 -26.40 14.90
N MET A 149 45.98 -26.24 14.03
CA MET A 149 45.39 -24.93 13.70
C MET A 149 44.39 -24.42 14.74
N THR A 150 43.85 -25.31 15.56
CA THR A 150 42.82 -24.96 16.56
C THR A 150 43.36 -24.04 17.68
N PRO A 151 44.57 -24.26 18.25
CA PRO A 151 45.20 -23.33 19.17
C PRO A 151 45.61 -21.98 18.54
N LEU A 152 45.98 -21.99 17.25
CA LEU A 152 46.37 -20.77 16.52
C LEU A 152 45.17 -19.87 16.25
N TYR A 153 44.02 -20.45 15.89
CA TYR A 153 42.76 -19.71 15.73
C TYR A 153 42.29 -19.10 17.05
N THR A 154 42.43 -19.80 18.17
CA THR A 154 42.06 -19.25 19.48
C THR A 154 42.99 -18.12 19.92
N LEU A 155 44.29 -18.20 19.62
CA LEU A 155 45.25 -17.11 19.89
C LEU A 155 45.02 -15.88 19.01
N ILE A 156 44.68 -16.07 17.72
CA ILE A 156 44.35 -14.99 16.78
C ILE A 156 43.07 -14.27 17.20
N GLU A 157 42.07 -15.01 17.68
CA GLU A 157 40.81 -14.42 18.13
C GLU A 157 40.95 -13.66 19.46
N ASP A 158 41.83 -14.12 20.36
CA ASP A 158 42.20 -13.37 21.57
C ASP A 158 43.01 -12.11 21.25
N LEU A 159 43.90 -12.15 20.24
CA LEU A 159 44.60 -10.95 19.75
C LEU A 159 43.62 -9.95 19.10
N ARG A 160 42.64 -10.42 18.34
CA ARG A 160 41.57 -9.57 17.76
C ARG A 160 40.67 -8.95 18.83
N ARG A 161 40.29 -9.71 19.85
CA ARG A 161 39.51 -9.19 21.00
C ARG A 161 40.27 -8.09 21.75
N THR A 162 41.59 -8.22 21.84
CA THR A 162 42.44 -7.24 22.53
C THR A 162 42.76 -6.01 21.64
N ALA A 163 42.73 -6.14 20.30
CA ALA A 163 42.98 -5.07 19.33
C ALA A 163 41.79 -4.12 19.09
N ASN A 164 40.56 -4.52 19.44
CA ASN A 164 39.35 -3.70 19.30
C ASN A 164 39.22 -2.54 20.31
N SER A 165 40.34 -2.07 20.88
CA SER A 165 40.41 -0.83 21.66
C SER A 165 41.25 0.25 20.96
N HIS A 166 40.61 0.95 20.02
CA HIS A 166 40.91 2.28 19.43
C HIS A 166 42.34 2.55 18.90
N PRO A 167 42.51 2.57 17.56
CA PRO A 167 42.77 3.83 16.84
C PRO A 167 42.14 3.88 15.43
N ALA A 168 40.82 4.04 15.31
CA ALA A 168 40.12 4.04 14.01
C ALA A 168 40.25 5.35 13.19
N GLN A 169 40.69 6.46 13.79
CA GLN A 169 40.42 7.79 13.23
C GLN A 169 41.44 8.28 12.19
N LYS A 170 42.70 7.83 12.23
CA LYS A 170 43.72 8.18 11.20
C LYS A 170 43.59 7.35 9.92
N PHE A 171 43.10 6.12 10.04
CA PHE A 171 42.92 5.19 8.91
C PHE A 171 41.76 5.63 8.00
N ILE A 172 40.66 6.10 8.59
CA ILE A 172 39.46 6.58 7.86
C ILE A 172 39.76 7.78 6.95
N ILE A 173 40.70 8.67 7.32
CA ILE A 173 41.03 9.87 6.53
C ILE A 173 41.80 9.51 5.24
N ALA A 174 42.75 8.57 5.30
CA ALA A 174 43.53 8.13 4.14
C ALA A 174 42.66 7.40 3.11
N GLN A 175 41.74 6.54 3.56
CA GLN A 175 40.82 5.82 2.68
C GLN A 175 39.82 6.74 1.98
N ARG A 176 39.37 7.80 2.64
CA ARG A 176 38.45 8.79 2.05
C ARG A 176 39.10 9.52 0.87
N SER A 177 40.42 9.72 0.90
CA SER A 177 41.18 10.33 -0.20
C SER A 177 41.31 9.42 -1.42
N ILE A 178 41.55 8.11 -1.23
CA ILE A 178 41.68 7.14 -2.33
C ILE A 178 40.34 6.97 -3.07
N ARG A 179 39.25 6.83 -2.33
CA ARG A 179 37.89 6.74 -2.90
C ARG A 179 37.53 7.96 -3.74
N GLN A 180 37.87 9.16 -3.26
CA GLN A 180 37.57 10.41 -3.97
C GLN A 180 38.37 10.52 -5.28
N ASN A 181 39.65 10.16 -5.26
CA ASN A 181 40.51 10.18 -6.45
C ASN A 181 40.02 9.22 -7.54
N ILE A 182 39.65 7.98 -7.17
CA ILE A 182 39.13 6.99 -8.13
C ILE A 182 37.77 7.44 -8.70
N MET A 183 36.89 8.01 -7.86
CA MET A 183 35.60 8.57 -8.29
C MET A 183 35.75 9.76 -9.25
N GLU A 184 36.81 10.55 -9.14
CA GLU A 184 37.13 11.67 -10.03
C GLU A 184 37.65 11.21 -11.40
N VAL A 185 38.33 10.07 -11.43
CA VAL A 185 38.81 9.46 -12.67
C VAL A 185 37.67 8.74 -13.40
N ILE A 186 36.84 7.98 -12.67
CA ILE A 186 35.86 7.05 -13.27
C ILE A 186 34.51 7.69 -13.58
N CYS A 187 34.16 8.83 -12.97
CA CYS A 187 32.87 9.49 -13.19
C CYS A 187 32.97 11.02 -13.23
N SER A 188 32.39 11.64 -14.26
CA SER A 188 32.18 13.08 -14.34
C SER A 188 31.17 13.57 -13.29
N ALA A 189 31.13 14.89 -13.02
CA ALA A 189 30.20 15.45 -12.04
C ALA A 189 28.72 15.27 -12.45
N ASP A 190 28.43 15.36 -13.76
CA ASP A 190 27.08 15.18 -14.30
C ASP A 190 26.62 13.72 -14.25
N GLU A 191 27.53 12.77 -14.51
CA GLU A 191 27.32 11.33 -14.33
C GLU A 191 27.02 10.91 -12.88
N ARG A 192 27.39 11.74 -11.90
CA ARG A 192 27.09 11.45 -10.48
C ARG A 192 25.63 11.69 -10.14
N ALA A 193 24.97 12.65 -10.80
CA ALA A 193 23.60 13.08 -10.54
C ALA A 193 22.53 12.26 -11.29
N SER A 194 22.85 11.70 -12.47
CA SER A 194 21.88 11.00 -13.34
C SER A 194 21.32 9.69 -12.76
N HIS A 195 22.17 8.90 -12.08
CA HIS A 195 21.88 7.50 -11.70
C HIS A 195 20.71 7.31 -10.70
N ALA A 196 20.39 8.33 -9.89
CA ALA A 196 19.41 8.21 -8.81
C ALA A 196 17.93 8.25 -9.28
N ASN A 197 17.67 8.74 -10.50
CA ASN A 197 16.31 8.98 -11.00
C ASN A 197 15.82 7.92 -12.01
N GLU A 198 16.69 6.99 -12.41
CA GLU A 198 16.41 6.00 -13.46
C GLU A 198 15.35 4.97 -13.06
N ILE A 199 15.41 4.43 -11.83
CA ILE A 199 14.43 3.47 -11.31
C ILE A 199 13.03 4.09 -11.27
N VAL A 200 12.91 5.34 -10.82
CA VAL A 200 11.63 6.05 -10.73
C VAL A 200 11.06 6.30 -12.12
N TYR A 201 11.90 6.75 -13.06
CA TYR A 201 11.51 6.97 -14.44
C TYR A 201 11.00 5.69 -15.11
N ILE A 202 11.70 4.57 -14.95
CA ILE A 202 11.30 3.28 -15.56
C ILE A 202 9.96 2.81 -14.97
N LEU A 203 9.80 2.83 -13.64
CA LEU A 203 8.57 2.35 -12.97
C LEU A 203 7.32 3.19 -13.30
N GLN A 204 7.47 4.47 -13.60
CA GLN A 204 6.35 5.33 -14.04
C GLN A 204 5.76 4.93 -15.40
N ARG A 205 6.53 4.21 -16.22
CA ARG A 205 6.14 3.79 -17.57
C ARG A 205 5.41 2.45 -17.62
N HIS A 206 4.97 1.92 -16.47
CA HIS A 206 4.22 0.65 -16.44
C HIS A 206 2.91 0.68 -17.24
N TYR A 207 2.26 1.86 -17.36
CA TYR A 207 1.06 2.03 -18.18
C TYR A 207 1.31 1.94 -19.69
N ASP A 208 2.58 2.02 -20.13
CA ASP A 208 2.90 1.94 -21.55
C ASP A 208 2.71 0.49 -22.05
N PHE A 209 2.92 -0.53 -21.20
CA PHE A 209 2.95 -1.94 -21.62
C PHE A 209 1.62 -2.67 -21.40
N GLY A 210 1.30 -3.61 -22.30
CA GLY A 210 0.11 -4.46 -22.17
C GLY A 210 0.20 -5.45 -21.00
N GLU A 211 -0.94 -5.78 -20.39
CA GLU A 211 -1.03 -6.63 -19.20
C GLU A 211 -0.39 -8.02 -19.40
N LYS A 212 -0.48 -8.58 -20.61
CA LYS A 212 0.12 -9.88 -20.96
C LYS A 212 1.65 -9.81 -20.94
N ALA A 213 2.23 -8.75 -21.47
CA ALA A 213 3.67 -8.56 -21.54
C ALA A 213 4.26 -8.30 -20.13
N LEU A 214 3.52 -7.56 -19.29
CA LEU A 214 3.85 -7.35 -17.88
C LEU A 214 3.78 -8.66 -17.07
N ALA A 215 2.73 -9.47 -17.27
CA ALA A 215 2.61 -10.77 -16.61
C ALA A 215 3.74 -11.73 -17.01
N GLN A 216 4.14 -11.75 -18.28
CA GLN A 216 5.27 -12.53 -18.77
C GLN A 216 6.60 -12.08 -18.12
N ALA A 217 6.83 -10.78 -17.97
CA ALA A 217 8.01 -10.27 -17.29
C ALA A 217 8.00 -10.53 -15.77
N GLN A 218 6.83 -10.51 -15.12
CA GLN A 218 6.68 -10.83 -13.70
C GLN A 218 6.80 -12.33 -13.41
N TYR A 219 6.56 -13.19 -14.40
CA TYR A 219 6.76 -14.63 -14.28
C TYR A 219 8.19 -15.00 -13.87
N LEU A 220 9.21 -14.20 -14.23
CA LEU A 220 10.58 -14.36 -13.76
C LEU A 220 10.66 -14.56 -12.23
N LEU A 221 9.88 -13.82 -11.44
CA LEU A 221 9.90 -13.91 -9.97
C LEU A 221 9.36 -15.26 -9.45
N GLN A 222 8.67 -16.01 -10.30
CA GLN A 222 8.08 -17.30 -9.98
C GLN A 222 8.94 -18.48 -10.44
N THR A 223 9.99 -18.24 -11.25
CA THR A 223 10.83 -19.33 -11.77
C THR A 223 11.69 -19.95 -10.66
N PRO A 224 11.85 -21.29 -10.65
CA PRO A 224 12.66 -21.96 -9.64
C PRO A 224 14.13 -21.52 -9.69
N GLU A 225 14.65 -21.17 -10.86
CA GLU A 225 16.00 -20.65 -11.05
C GLU A 225 16.15 -19.26 -10.42
N PHE A 226 15.17 -18.36 -10.57
CA PHE A 226 15.19 -17.07 -9.90
C PHE A 226 15.07 -17.22 -8.38
N ARG A 227 14.21 -18.11 -7.89
CA ARG A 227 14.08 -18.36 -6.45
C ARG A 227 15.35 -18.97 -5.86
N ARG A 228 15.98 -19.90 -6.56
CA ARG A 228 17.30 -20.45 -6.18
C ARG A 228 18.34 -19.34 -6.13
N TRP A 229 18.46 -18.58 -7.21
CA TRP A 229 19.34 -17.42 -7.32
C TRP A 229 19.13 -16.41 -6.20
N PHE A 230 17.88 -16.10 -5.86
CA PHE A 230 17.54 -15.11 -4.84
C PHE A 230 17.79 -15.62 -3.41
N MET A 231 17.44 -16.87 -3.11
CA MET A 231 17.49 -17.45 -1.76
C MET A 231 18.85 -18.08 -1.41
N SER A 232 19.68 -18.42 -2.40
CA SER A 232 20.96 -19.10 -2.19
C SER A 232 21.94 -18.23 -1.39
N PRO A 233 22.62 -18.74 -0.35
CA PRO A 233 23.68 -17.99 0.33
C PRO A 233 24.99 -17.94 -0.47
N TYR A 234 25.05 -18.61 -1.62
CA TYR A 234 26.25 -18.73 -2.46
C TYR A 234 26.29 -17.67 -3.57
N SER A 235 27.47 -17.52 -4.19
CA SER A 235 27.62 -16.62 -5.33
C SER A 235 27.04 -17.27 -6.58
N GLU A 236 26.08 -16.61 -7.23
CA GLU A 236 25.32 -17.17 -8.35
C GLU A 236 25.09 -16.13 -9.45
N ILE A 237 25.00 -16.61 -10.69
CA ILE A 237 24.68 -15.80 -11.87
C ILE A 237 23.41 -16.38 -12.49
N LEU A 238 22.48 -15.54 -12.90
CA LEU A 238 21.25 -15.93 -13.59
C LEU A 238 21.11 -15.14 -14.88
N LEU A 239 20.95 -15.83 -16.01
CA LEU A 239 20.67 -15.23 -17.31
C LEU A 239 19.20 -15.42 -17.67
N VAL A 240 18.51 -14.34 -18.03
CA VAL A 240 17.09 -14.34 -18.39
C VAL A 240 16.92 -13.91 -19.84
N ASP A 241 16.36 -14.79 -20.66
CA ASP A 241 15.92 -14.52 -22.02
C ASP A 241 14.44 -14.10 -21.99
N GLY A 242 14.17 -12.81 -22.25
CA GLY A 242 12.85 -12.19 -22.05
C GLY A 242 11.83 -12.46 -23.16
N HIS A 243 12.27 -12.63 -24.41
CA HIS A 243 11.42 -12.82 -25.60
C HIS A 243 10.24 -11.82 -25.68
N CYS A 244 10.50 -10.55 -25.38
CA CYS A 244 9.48 -9.49 -25.27
C CYS A 244 9.81 -8.27 -26.16
N ASN A 245 10.60 -8.48 -27.22
CA ASN A 245 11.05 -7.41 -28.10
C ASN A 245 9.89 -6.78 -28.89
N ASP A 246 8.91 -7.58 -29.32
CA ASP A 246 7.71 -7.10 -30.04
C ASP A 246 6.78 -6.26 -29.15
N GLU A 247 6.89 -6.41 -27.82
CA GLU A 247 6.11 -5.70 -26.80
C GLU A 247 6.94 -4.58 -26.14
N SER A 248 8.16 -4.32 -26.63
CA SER A 248 9.03 -3.28 -26.10
C SER A 248 8.63 -1.91 -26.65
N ILE A 249 8.58 -0.90 -25.77
CA ILE A 249 8.16 0.46 -26.14
C ILE A 249 9.37 1.37 -26.04
N GLY A 250 9.87 1.79 -27.21
CA GLY A 250 11.07 2.59 -27.32
C GLY A 250 12.32 1.81 -26.89
N ARG A 251 12.97 2.25 -25.81
CA ARG A 251 14.21 1.65 -25.29
C ARG A 251 13.99 0.71 -24.09
N LEU A 252 12.76 0.59 -23.60
CA LEU A 252 12.40 -0.20 -22.43
C LEU A 252 11.60 -1.44 -22.82
N ALA A 253 11.86 -2.53 -22.11
CA ALA A 253 11.12 -3.78 -22.22
C ALA A 253 10.27 -4.01 -20.97
N PRO A 254 9.22 -4.85 -21.03
CA PRO A 254 8.47 -5.27 -19.85
C PRO A 254 9.37 -5.83 -18.73
N THR A 255 10.47 -6.51 -19.08
CA THR A 255 11.46 -7.02 -18.12
C THR A 255 12.24 -5.92 -17.40
N SER A 256 12.38 -4.74 -18.01
CA SER A 256 13.02 -3.57 -17.41
C SER A 256 12.23 -3.08 -16.18
N LEU A 257 10.91 -3.16 -16.21
CA LEU A 257 10.04 -2.83 -15.07
C LEU A 257 10.22 -3.82 -13.91
N THR A 258 10.29 -5.12 -14.21
CA THR A 258 10.58 -6.15 -13.20
C THR A 258 11.96 -5.90 -12.56
N CYS A 259 12.99 -5.63 -13.37
CA CYS A 259 14.34 -5.33 -12.88
C CYS A 259 14.39 -4.07 -12.00
N ALA A 260 13.68 -3.01 -12.39
CA ALA A 260 13.55 -1.78 -11.59
C ALA A 260 12.80 -2.02 -10.28
N GLY A 261 11.76 -2.87 -10.30
CA GLY A 261 11.04 -3.29 -9.10
C GLY A 261 11.94 -4.04 -8.11
N ILE A 262 12.75 -4.99 -8.61
CA ILE A 262 13.73 -5.74 -7.80
C ILE A 262 14.77 -4.79 -7.21
N ALA A 263 15.38 -3.92 -8.02
CA ALA A 263 16.39 -2.97 -7.58
C ALA A 263 15.84 -2.03 -6.50
N ARG A 264 14.62 -1.50 -6.67
CA ARG A 264 13.96 -0.63 -5.68
C ARG A 264 13.71 -1.34 -4.35
N ALA A 265 13.23 -2.58 -4.40
CA ALA A 265 13.00 -3.39 -3.20
C ALA A 265 14.31 -3.64 -2.44
N MET A 266 15.42 -3.86 -3.15
CA MET A 266 16.74 -4.08 -2.54
C MET A 266 17.36 -2.82 -1.93
N LEU A 267 17.05 -1.64 -2.46
CA LEU A 267 17.57 -0.35 -1.98
C LEU A 267 16.81 0.21 -0.76
N GLY A 268 15.66 -0.36 -0.37
CA GLY A 268 14.89 0.09 0.80
C GLY A 268 14.32 1.51 0.68
N GLN A 269 13.88 1.94 -0.50
CA GLN A 269 13.34 3.29 -0.69
C GLN A 269 11.82 3.36 -0.49
N ASP A 270 11.35 4.33 0.31
CA ASP A 270 9.92 4.60 0.54
C ASP A 270 9.23 5.13 -0.75
N PRO A 271 8.13 4.51 -1.21
CA PRO A 271 7.45 4.88 -2.46
C PRO A 271 6.81 6.27 -2.49
N ASN A 272 6.63 6.96 -1.35
CA ASN A 272 6.01 8.29 -1.32
C ASN A 272 6.99 9.46 -1.16
N THR A 273 8.22 9.19 -0.70
CA THR A 273 9.15 10.26 -0.28
C THR A 273 10.55 10.19 -0.88
N GLY A 274 10.91 9.06 -1.52
CA GLY A 274 12.28 8.86 -2.06
C GLY A 274 13.36 8.78 -0.98
N ALA A 275 12.98 8.73 0.30
CA ALA A 275 13.91 8.59 1.41
C ALA A 275 14.33 7.13 1.59
N ALA A 276 15.64 6.90 1.75
CA ALA A 276 16.19 5.57 2.03
C ALA A 276 15.90 5.17 3.48
N SER A 277 15.12 4.12 3.70
CA SER A 277 15.11 3.41 4.98
C SER A 277 16.32 2.47 5.01
N GLN A 278 17.10 2.51 6.09
CA GLN A 278 18.28 1.65 6.18
C GLN A 278 17.84 0.18 6.26
N PRO A 279 18.30 -0.70 5.35
CA PRO A 279 17.98 -2.12 5.44
C PRO A 279 18.61 -2.72 6.71
N GLU A 280 17.91 -3.65 7.36
CA GLU A 280 18.36 -4.36 8.58
C GLU A 280 19.70 -5.10 8.42
N VAL A 281 20.12 -5.36 7.18
CA VAL A 281 21.41 -5.98 6.82
C VAL A 281 22.11 -5.11 5.76
N PRO A 282 23.38 -4.71 5.98
CA PRO A 282 24.12 -3.89 5.02
C PRO A 282 24.43 -4.71 3.76
N ARG A 283 23.86 -4.33 2.62
CA ARG A 283 24.04 -4.99 1.31
C ARG A 283 24.36 -3.95 0.24
N LEU A 284 25.15 -4.32 -0.77
CA LEU A 284 25.47 -3.45 -1.91
C LEU A 284 24.60 -3.85 -3.10
N THR A 285 23.74 -2.94 -3.56
CA THR A 285 22.89 -3.16 -4.74
C THR A 285 23.38 -2.28 -5.88
N LEU A 286 23.76 -2.92 -6.99
CA LEU A 286 24.25 -2.32 -8.22
C LEU A 286 23.25 -2.60 -9.34
N TYR A 287 22.87 -1.59 -10.11
CA TYR A 287 21.94 -1.75 -11.22
C TYR A 287 22.34 -0.89 -12.42
N PHE A 288 22.07 -1.40 -13.64
CA PHE A 288 22.32 -0.70 -14.89
C PHE A 288 21.26 -1.07 -15.94
N PHE A 289 20.55 -0.07 -16.44
CA PHE A 289 19.52 -0.24 -17.48
C PHE A 289 20.09 0.20 -18.83
N ILE A 290 20.49 -0.77 -19.66
CA ILE A 290 21.19 -0.50 -20.92
C ILE A 290 20.37 0.42 -21.83
N GLY A 291 19.04 0.26 -21.84
CA GLY A 291 18.12 1.08 -22.64
C GLY A 291 18.26 2.59 -22.42
N GLU A 292 18.57 3.03 -21.20
CA GLU A 292 18.71 4.46 -20.87
C GLU A 292 20.08 5.04 -21.26
N HIS A 293 21.07 4.19 -21.53
CA HIS A 293 22.45 4.59 -21.82
C HIS A 293 22.91 4.30 -23.25
N MET A 294 21.97 4.20 -24.19
CA MET A 294 22.25 3.99 -25.61
C MET A 294 22.55 5.28 -26.40
N ASP A 295 22.43 6.46 -25.78
CA ASP A 295 22.73 7.74 -26.43
C ASP A 295 24.23 8.07 -26.30
N TYR A 296 24.88 8.49 -27.39
CA TYR A 296 26.30 8.88 -27.39
C TYR A 296 26.59 10.06 -26.44
N ASN A 297 25.58 10.86 -26.09
CA ASN A 297 25.69 11.95 -25.13
C ASN A 297 25.48 11.50 -23.67
N SER A 298 25.15 10.22 -23.43
CA SER A 298 25.07 9.65 -22.08
C SER A 298 26.48 9.49 -21.51
N GLY A 299 26.70 9.97 -20.29
CA GLY A 299 27.99 9.80 -19.62
C GLY A 299 28.37 8.35 -19.29
N TYR A 300 27.40 7.42 -19.29
CA TYR A 300 27.63 5.97 -19.19
C TYR A 300 27.33 5.23 -20.51
N TYR A 301 27.70 5.81 -21.65
CA TYR A 301 27.49 5.18 -22.95
C TYR A 301 28.26 3.85 -23.12
N GLY A 302 27.56 2.82 -23.60
CA GLY A 302 28.13 1.52 -23.98
C GLY A 302 28.59 0.62 -22.81
N PRO A 303 29.20 -0.54 -23.10
CA PRO A 303 29.68 -1.49 -22.09
C PRO A 303 30.72 -0.89 -21.12
N ASN A 304 31.54 0.04 -21.60
CA ASN A 304 32.48 0.79 -20.76
C ASN A 304 31.73 1.60 -19.68
N GLY A 305 30.61 2.23 -20.04
CA GLY A 305 29.74 2.93 -19.11
C GLY A 305 29.14 2.02 -18.03
N LEU A 306 28.77 0.78 -18.38
CA LEU A 306 28.22 -0.20 -17.44
C LEU A 306 29.21 -0.50 -16.30
N ILE A 307 30.45 -0.88 -16.64
CA ILE A 307 31.44 -1.26 -15.62
C ILE A 307 31.87 -0.04 -14.78
N ARG A 308 32.01 1.14 -15.41
CA ARG A 308 32.28 2.40 -14.70
C ARG A 308 31.16 2.75 -13.71
N SER A 309 29.92 2.58 -14.11
CA SER A 309 28.76 2.79 -13.24
C SER A 309 28.76 1.84 -12.04
N PHE A 310 29.05 0.55 -12.26
CA PHE A 310 29.13 -0.42 -11.17
C PHE A 310 30.26 -0.10 -10.18
N ILE A 311 31.45 0.24 -10.67
CA ILE A 311 32.57 0.68 -9.82
C ILE A 311 32.16 1.92 -9.01
N ALA A 312 31.52 2.90 -9.64
CA ALA A 312 31.06 4.11 -8.96
C ALA A 312 30.00 3.83 -7.88
N GLN A 313 29.07 2.92 -8.15
CA GLN A 313 28.03 2.50 -7.20
C GLN A 313 28.65 1.75 -6.01
N ILE A 314 29.64 0.87 -6.23
CA ILE A 314 30.40 0.20 -5.16
C ILE A 314 31.14 1.22 -4.30
N LEU A 315 31.89 2.13 -4.94
CA LEU A 315 32.65 3.15 -4.23
C LEU A 315 31.73 4.04 -3.39
N ARG A 316 30.54 4.40 -3.90
CA ARG A 316 29.54 5.16 -3.14
C ARG A 316 29.04 4.42 -1.89
N GLN A 317 28.81 3.13 -2.02
CA GLN A 317 28.26 2.26 -0.97
C GLN A 317 29.35 1.59 -0.11
N TRP A 318 30.63 1.94 -0.30
CA TRP A 318 31.75 1.26 0.37
C TRP A 318 31.64 1.35 1.91
N PRO A 319 31.70 0.22 2.63
CA PRO A 319 31.59 0.21 4.08
C PRO A 319 32.76 0.95 4.76
N VAL A 320 32.46 1.78 5.75
CA VAL A 320 33.47 2.57 6.49
C VAL A 320 34.42 1.68 7.30
N GLU A 321 33.99 0.46 7.62
CA GLU A 321 34.70 -0.52 8.45
C GLU A 321 35.64 -1.42 7.63
N GLU A 322 35.58 -1.39 6.30
CA GLU A 322 36.35 -2.28 5.42
C GLU A 322 37.59 -1.59 4.83
N ASN A 323 38.72 -2.29 4.89
CA ASN A 323 39.99 -1.80 4.36
C ASN A 323 40.01 -1.93 2.82
N MET A 324 39.90 -0.80 2.10
CA MET A 324 40.16 -0.73 0.66
C MET A 324 41.68 -0.69 0.41
N ASP A 325 42.23 -1.80 -0.08
CA ASP A 325 43.65 -1.96 -0.40
C ASP A 325 43.80 -2.25 -1.89
N LEU A 326 43.92 -1.19 -2.69
CA LEU A 326 43.98 -1.30 -4.14
C LEU A 326 45.43 -1.14 -4.61
N GLU A 327 46.02 -2.22 -5.14
CA GLU A 327 47.19 -2.11 -6.01
C GLU A 327 46.73 -1.58 -7.37
N MET A 328 46.99 -0.30 -7.61
CA MET A 328 46.55 0.41 -8.82
C MET A 328 47.33 -0.10 -10.05
N PRO A 329 46.68 -0.59 -11.12
CA PRO A 329 47.38 -1.04 -12.32
C PRO A 329 47.91 0.16 -13.12
N GLY A 330 49.22 0.41 -13.02
CA GLY A 330 49.94 1.41 -13.83
C GLY A 330 50.03 2.82 -13.20
N ASN A 331 50.95 3.64 -13.73
CA ASN A 331 51.33 4.93 -13.15
C ASN A 331 50.43 6.13 -13.53
N ASP A 332 49.48 5.97 -14.46
CA ASP A 332 48.60 7.06 -14.93
C ASP A 332 47.11 6.67 -14.85
N PRO A 333 46.33 7.28 -13.93
CA PRO A 333 44.89 6.98 -13.77
C PRO A 333 44.04 7.38 -14.98
N SER A 334 44.50 8.30 -15.84
CA SER A 334 43.71 8.81 -16.96
C SER A 334 43.48 7.77 -18.06
N THR A 335 44.35 6.76 -18.17
CA THR A 335 44.25 5.69 -19.17
C THR A 335 43.23 4.61 -18.81
N TRP A 336 42.72 4.62 -17.58
CA TRP A 336 41.83 3.58 -17.04
C TRP A 336 40.42 3.68 -17.59
N THR A 337 39.95 4.90 -17.87
CA THR A 337 38.58 5.14 -18.32
C THR A 337 38.29 4.55 -19.70
N SER A 338 39.32 4.34 -20.51
CA SER A 338 39.21 3.80 -21.87
C SER A 338 39.60 2.33 -22.01
N ASP A 339 40.23 1.71 -21.00
CA ASP A 339 40.68 0.31 -21.06
C ASP A 339 39.75 -0.62 -20.29
N MET A 340 39.03 -1.47 -21.02
CA MET A 340 38.06 -2.41 -20.46
C MET A 340 38.70 -3.39 -19.47
N ASN A 341 39.90 -3.91 -19.77
CA ASN A 341 40.55 -4.90 -18.92
C ASN A 341 40.96 -4.30 -17.56
N SER A 342 41.44 -3.06 -17.55
CA SER A 342 41.75 -2.35 -16.32
C SER A 342 40.51 -2.07 -15.47
N LEU A 343 39.38 -1.72 -16.09
CA LEU A 343 38.10 -1.49 -15.38
C LEU A 343 37.53 -2.79 -14.81
N CYS A 344 37.55 -3.87 -15.60
CA CYS A 344 37.21 -5.22 -15.17
C CYS A 344 38.05 -5.66 -13.97
N TYR A 345 39.38 -5.52 -14.05
CA TYR A 345 40.28 -5.84 -12.96
C TYR A 345 39.99 -5.02 -11.69
N LEU A 346 39.74 -3.72 -11.82
CA LEU A 346 39.40 -2.86 -10.70
C LEU A 346 38.08 -3.28 -10.04
N PHE A 347 37.05 -3.58 -10.84
CA PHE A 347 35.79 -4.13 -10.34
C PHE A 347 36.01 -5.44 -9.58
N GLU A 348 36.82 -6.34 -10.13
CA GLU A 348 37.15 -7.62 -9.49
C GLU A 348 37.84 -7.43 -8.13
N GLN A 349 38.81 -6.51 -8.03
CA GLN A 349 39.48 -6.21 -6.77
C GLN A 349 38.51 -5.67 -5.73
N LEU A 350 37.69 -4.68 -6.11
CA LEU A 350 36.72 -4.07 -5.20
C LEU A 350 35.71 -5.09 -4.67
N VAL A 351 35.12 -5.90 -5.56
CA VAL A 351 34.15 -6.93 -5.17
C VAL A 351 34.80 -7.98 -4.28
N CYS A 352 35.99 -8.46 -4.62
CA CYS A 352 36.65 -9.52 -3.87
C CYS A 352 37.19 -9.08 -2.51
N GLN A 353 37.42 -7.78 -2.28
CA GLN A 353 37.87 -7.24 -1.00
C GLN A 353 36.75 -7.11 0.04
N LEU A 354 35.49 -7.06 -0.38
CA LEU A 354 34.35 -6.94 0.55
C LEU A 354 34.24 -8.19 1.45
N GLY A 355 34.11 -7.96 2.76
CA GLY A 355 33.99 -8.98 3.79
C GLY A 355 32.70 -9.82 3.73
N PRO A 356 32.56 -10.82 4.61
CA PRO A 356 31.42 -11.76 4.65
C PRO A 356 30.06 -11.09 4.80
N ASN A 357 30.02 -9.95 5.48
CA ASN A 357 28.78 -9.28 5.86
C ASN A 357 28.20 -8.38 4.74
N PHE A 358 28.87 -8.26 3.60
CA PHE A 358 28.49 -7.34 2.52
C PHE A 358 28.24 -8.10 1.21
N PRO A 359 27.05 -8.71 1.03
CA PRO A 359 26.69 -9.33 -0.24
C PRO A 359 26.50 -8.25 -1.33
N VAL A 360 26.94 -8.57 -2.56
CA VAL A 360 26.87 -7.69 -3.73
C VAL A 360 25.84 -8.23 -4.71
N TRP A 361 24.88 -7.40 -5.08
CA TRP A 361 23.83 -7.72 -6.04
C TRP A 361 24.01 -6.87 -7.29
N CYS A 362 24.17 -7.50 -8.46
CA CYS A 362 24.34 -6.84 -9.74
C CYS A 362 23.14 -7.12 -10.64
N ILE A 363 22.41 -6.09 -11.07
CA ILE A 363 21.27 -6.21 -11.98
C ILE A 363 21.60 -5.49 -13.29
N VAL A 364 21.66 -6.23 -14.39
CA VAL A 364 21.90 -5.69 -15.74
C VAL A 364 20.69 -6.00 -16.62
N ASP A 365 19.99 -4.97 -17.07
CA ASP A 365 18.81 -5.11 -17.93
C ASP A 365 19.07 -4.61 -19.36
N GLY A 366 18.52 -5.31 -20.35
CA GLY A 366 18.62 -4.98 -21.77
C GLY A 366 19.87 -5.52 -22.47
N LEU A 367 20.43 -6.63 -21.98
CA LEU A 367 21.73 -7.19 -22.38
C LEU A 367 21.91 -7.37 -23.90
N SER A 368 20.87 -7.84 -24.59
CA SER A 368 20.86 -8.05 -26.05
C SER A 368 21.26 -6.81 -26.86
N ARG A 369 21.08 -5.59 -26.32
CA ARG A 369 21.44 -4.34 -27.01
C ARG A 369 22.96 -4.13 -27.12
N PHE A 370 23.75 -4.77 -26.26
CA PHE A 370 25.21 -4.76 -26.30
C PHE A 370 25.81 -5.97 -27.03
N GLU A 371 25.00 -6.98 -27.36
CA GLU A 371 25.42 -8.15 -28.17
C GLU A 371 25.48 -7.82 -29.66
N THR A 372 26.30 -6.83 -30.02
CA THR A 372 26.52 -6.36 -31.40
C THR A 372 28.00 -6.35 -31.74
N GLY A 373 28.32 -6.66 -32.99
CA GLY A 373 29.68 -6.53 -33.54
C GLY A 373 30.08 -5.07 -33.80
N LEU A 374 29.16 -4.12 -33.64
CA LEU A 374 29.42 -2.69 -33.77
C LEU A 374 30.23 -2.19 -32.56
N TYR A 375 31.25 -1.37 -32.83
CA TYR A 375 32.08 -0.70 -31.80
C TYR A 375 32.84 -1.63 -30.83
N GLY A 376 32.94 -2.93 -31.13
CA GLY A 376 33.61 -3.91 -30.25
C GLY A 376 32.84 -4.27 -28.98
N TRP A 377 31.56 -3.85 -28.87
CA TRP A 377 30.78 -3.98 -27.63
C TRP A 377 30.55 -5.41 -27.18
N LEU A 378 30.45 -6.35 -28.11
CA LEU A 378 30.31 -7.75 -27.77
C LEU A 378 31.56 -8.28 -27.06
N ASP A 379 32.76 -7.91 -27.51
CA ASP A 379 34.02 -8.35 -26.89
C ASP A 379 34.19 -7.70 -25.51
N ASP A 380 33.84 -6.42 -25.40
CA ASP A 380 33.81 -5.69 -24.12
C ASP A 380 32.82 -6.30 -23.13
N LEU A 381 31.61 -6.65 -23.59
CA LEU A 381 30.60 -7.30 -22.77
C LEU A 381 31.06 -8.68 -22.31
N THR A 382 31.70 -9.46 -23.19
CA THR A 382 32.30 -10.75 -22.84
C THR A 382 33.37 -10.59 -21.75
N ALA A 383 34.20 -9.54 -21.79
CA ALA A 383 35.16 -9.25 -20.73
C ALA A 383 34.47 -8.97 -19.39
N ILE A 384 33.39 -8.15 -19.39
CA ILE A 384 32.62 -7.83 -18.18
C ILE A 384 31.97 -9.09 -17.57
N ILE A 385 31.35 -9.94 -18.39
CA ILE A 385 30.76 -11.20 -17.90
C ILE A 385 31.85 -12.15 -17.40
N GLY A 386 33.02 -12.17 -18.03
CA GLY A 386 34.20 -12.88 -17.54
C GLY A 386 34.59 -12.44 -16.11
N SER A 387 34.58 -11.14 -15.84
CA SER A 387 34.83 -10.60 -14.50
C SER A 387 33.77 -10.99 -13.48
N PHE A 388 32.49 -11.03 -13.87
CA PHE A 388 31.41 -11.52 -12.99
C PHE A 388 31.60 -12.98 -12.60
N LEU A 389 31.97 -13.83 -13.56
CA LEU A 389 32.27 -15.24 -13.33
C LEU A 389 33.50 -15.42 -12.45
N PHE A 390 34.57 -14.65 -12.69
CA PHE A 390 35.76 -14.66 -11.84
C PHE A 390 35.43 -14.30 -10.38
N CYS A 391 34.64 -13.24 -10.18
CA CYS A 391 34.17 -12.86 -8.85
C CYS A 391 33.31 -13.95 -8.19
N LYS A 392 32.41 -14.59 -8.96
CA LYS A 392 31.58 -15.71 -8.50
C LYS A 392 32.45 -16.82 -7.95
N ASP A 393 33.40 -17.30 -8.74
CA ASP A 393 34.24 -18.45 -8.40
C ASP A 393 35.18 -18.14 -7.23
N LYS A 394 35.79 -16.95 -7.23
CA LYS A 394 36.70 -16.52 -6.17
C LYS A 394 36.00 -16.31 -4.83
N LYS A 395 34.74 -15.85 -4.82
CA LYS A 395 33.93 -15.72 -3.59
C LYS A 395 33.36 -17.06 -3.13
N SER A 396 33.08 -17.99 -4.04
CA SER A 396 32.61 -19.35 -3.70
C SER A 396 33.73 -20.26 -3.16
N ALA A 397 35.00 -20.03 -3.54
CA ALA A 397 36.13 -20.87 -3.13
C ALA A 397 36.58 -20.71 -1.65
N PHE A 398 36.15 -19.65 -0.95
CA PHE A 398 36.57 -19.37 0.43
C PHE A 398 35.36 -19.13 1.33
N ALA A 399 35.09 -20.08 2.24
CA ALA A 399 34.08 -19.92 3.28
C ALA A 399 34.39 -18.68 4.14
N GLY A 400 33.51 -17.67 4.08
CA GLY A 400 33.66 -16.40 4.82
C GLY A 400 33.87 -15.14 3.97
N ARG A 401 33.64 -15.16 2.64
CA ARG A 401 33.51 -13.94 1.81
C ARG A 401 32.04 -13.70 1.46
N GLY A 402 31.61 -12.43 1.36
CA GLY A 402 30.21 -12.09 1.07
C GLY A 402 29.83 -12.56 -0.33
N ALA A 403 28.62 -13.08 -0.54
CA ALA A 403 28.20 -13.61 -1.84
C ALA A 403 28.07 -12.51 -2.91
N ILE A 404 28.36 -12.83 -4.18
CA ILE A 404 27.99 -12.00 -5.34
C ILE A 404 26.83 -12.66 -6.10
N LYS A 405 25.77 -11.90 -6.36
CA LYS A 405 24.60 -12.34 -7.11
C LYS A 405 24.41 -11.48 -8.34
N VAL A 406 24.51 -12.08 -9.52
CA VAL A 406 24.38 -11.36 -10.78
C VAL A 406 23.12 -11.80 -11.51
N LEU A 407 22.27 -10.84 -11.86
CA LEU A 407 21.08 -11.01 -12.69
C LEU A 407 21.32 -10.31 -14.02
N LEU A 408 21.39 -11.10 -15.10
CA LEU A 408 21.55 -10.64 -16.46
C LEU A 408 20.22 -10.83 -17.19
N VAL A 409 19.63 -9.76 -17.70
CA VAL A 409 18.33 -9.81 -18.36
C VAL A 409 18.43 -9.27 -19.77
N SER A 410 18.03 -10.09 -20.73
CA SER A 410 17.95 -9.73 -22.14
C SER A 410 16.48 -9.56 -22.53
N SER A 411 16.16 -8.45 -23.22
CA SER A 411 14.79 -8.19 -23.70
C SER A 411 14.33 -9.23 -24.72
N ASP A 412 15.28 -9.79 -25.47
CA ASP A 412 15.09 -10.95 -26.37
C ASP A 412 16.03 -12.10 -25.94
N ARG A 413 16.24 -13.12 -26.76
CA ARG A 413 17.22 -14.18 -26.49
C ARG A 413 18.66 -13.67 -26.61
N SER A 414 19.49 -13.95 -25.60
CA SER A 414 20.93 -13.72 -25.67
C SER A 414 21.59 -14.65 -26.71
N ILE A 415 22.51 -14.09 -27.49
CA ILE A 415 23.18 -14.78 -28.59
C ILE A 415 24.51 -15.39 -28.14
N ARG A 416 25.38 -14.60 -27.51
CA ARG A 416 26.75 -15.02 -27.16
C ARG A 416 26.96 -15.18 -25.66
N ILE A 417 26.37 -14.32 -24.84
CA ILE A 417 26.50 -14.43 -23.39
C ILE A 417 25.82 -15.68 -22.86
N ARG A 418 24.77 -16.15 -23.56
CA ARG A 418 24.15 -17.45 -23.33
C ARG A 418 25.20 -18.56 -23.20
N ASP A 419 26.15 -18.68 -24.13
CA ASP A 419 27.15 -19.76 -24.13
C ASP A 419 28.14 -19.70 -22.95
N MET A 420 28.22 -18.57 -22.24
CA MET A 420 29.10 -18.38 -21.08
C MET A 420 28.44 -18.75 -19.73
N VAL A 421 27.11 -18.87 -19.69
CA VAL A 421 26.34 -19.19 -18.47
C VAL A 421 25.85 -20.64 -18.57
N GLU A 422 25.88 -21.43 -17.50
CA GLU A 422 25.42 -22.83 -17.56
C GLU A 422 23.90 -22.95 -17.81
N ASP A 423 23.43 -24.00 -18.47
CA ASP A 423 22.01 -24.17 -18.82
C ASP A 423 21.06 -24.14 -17.61
N GLN A 424 21.50 -24.66 -16.46
CA GLN A 424 20.74 -24.66 -15.21
C GLN A 424 20.54 -23.25 -14.63
N ASP A 425 21.39 -22.30 -15.01
CA ASP A 425 21.40 -20.91 -14.57
C ASP A 425 20.80 -19.97 -15.64
N ARG A 426 20.00 -20.53 -16.57
CA ARG A 426 19.31 -19.80 -17.63
C ARG A 426 17.79 -19.92 -17.47
N VAL A 427 17.08 -18.82 -17.69
CA VAL A 427 15.61 -18.74 -17.68
C VAL A 427 15.13 -18.25 -19.04
N ASP A 428 14.15 -18.94 -19.62
CA ASP A 428 13.53 -18.54 -20.90
C ASP A 428 12.04 -18.25 -20.68
N LEU A 429 11.66 -16.98 -20.83
CA LEU A 429 10.31 -16.48 -20.56
C LEU A 429 9.33 -16.65 -21.74
N ARG A 430 9.60 -17.52 -22.72
CA ARG A 430 8.66 -17.80 -23.83
C ARG A 430 7.29 -18.30 -23.34
N ALA A 431 6.24 -17.87 -24.04
CA ALA A 431 4.85 -18.24 -23.78
C ALA A 431 4.59 -19.77 -23.69
N GLY A 432 5.43 -20.61 -24.31
CA GLY A 432 5.35 -22.08 -24.24
C GLY A 432 5.89 -22.72 -22.95
N ASN A 433 6.71 -22.03 -22.17
CA ASN A 433 7.23 -22.54 -20.88
C ASN A 433 6.31 -22.23 -19.70
N ILE A 434 5.35 -21.32 -19.87
CA ILE A 434 4.24 -21.08 -18.94
C ILE A 434 3.35 -22.34 -18.83
N LEU A 435 3.29 -23.16 -19.89
CA LEU A 435 2.52 -24.41 -19.96
C LEU A 435 3.25 -25.63 -19.39
N LEU A 436 4.58 -25.65 -19.36
CA LEU A 436 5.36 -26.82 -18.93
C LEU A 436 5.49 -26.96 -17.40
N CYS A 437 5.38 -25.86 -16.64
CA CYS A 437 5.47 -25.91 -15.17
C CYS A 437 4.13 -26.12 -14.45
N ILE A 438 2.99 -25.99 -15.16
CA ILE A 438 1.68 -26.47 -14.67
C ILE A 438 1.69 -28.01 -14.57
N HIS A 439 2.55 -28.69 -15.34
CA HIS A 439 2.70 -30.15 -15.29
C HIS A 439 3.84 -30.66 -14.39
N GLN A 440 4.90 -29.89 -14.15
CA GLN A 440 6.07 -30.39 -13.38
C GLN A 440 6.11 -29.97 -11.89
N THR A 441 5.41 -28.91 -11.49
CA THR A 441 5.23 -28.61 -10.04
C THR A 441 4.30 -29.64 -9.36
N THR A 442 3.55 -30.40 -10.16
CA THR A 442 2.61 -31.44 -9.76
C THR A 442 3.26 -32.81 -9.53
N TYR A 443 4.56 -32.96 -9.82
CA TYR A 443 5.24 -34.27 -9.73
C TYR A 443 6.39 -34.36 -8.70
N THR A 444 6.62 -33.32 -7.89
CA THR A 444 7.58 -33.40 -6.76
C THR A 444 7.05 -32.88 -5.43
N LEU A 445 5.76 -32.59 -5.33
CA LEU A 445 5.04 -32.73 -4.07
C LEU A 445 4.49 -34.14 -4.08
N SER A 446 4.89 -34.93 -3.09
CA SER A 446 4.32 -36.24 -2.84
C SER A 446 2.80 -36.19 -3.03
N GLN A 447 2.24 -37.23 -3.65
CA GLN A 447 0.79 -37.47 -3.74
C GLN A 447 0.07 -37.52 -2.37
N SER A 448 0.71 -37.08 -1.28
CA SER A 448 0.19 -37.09 0.07
C SER A 448 -0.43 -35.77 0.57
N GLN A 449 -0.23 -34.59 -0.04
CA GLN A 449 -0.87 -33.35 0.50
C GLN A 449 -1.17 -32.27 -0.56
N MET A 450 -2.09 -32.53 -1.51
CA MET A 450 -2.85 -31.42 -2.11
C MET A 450 -3.82 -30.86 -1.05
N SER A 451 -3.96 -29.53 -0.94
CA SER A 451 -4.92 -28.91 0.00
C SER A 451 -6.34 -29.40 -0.26
N GLN A 452 -7.12 -29.66 0.79
CA GLN A 452 -8.52 -30.11 0.68
C GLN A 452 -9.43 -29.06 0.02
N PHE A 453 -9.01 -27.79 -0.01
CA PHE A 453 -9.76 -26.68 -0.58
C PHE A 453 -9.46 -26.42 -2.06
N ALA A 454 -8.54 -27.17 -2.67
CA ALA A 454 -8.28 -27.10 -4.10
C ALA A 454 -9.28 -27.96 -4.87
N TRP A 455 -9.78 -27.45 -6.00
CA TRP A 455 -10.64 -28.20 -6.93
C TRP A 455 -9.93 -29.45 -7.46
N ARG A 456 -10.67 -30.55 -7.53
CA ARG A 456 -10.19 -31.82 -8.11
C ARG A 456 -11.27 -32.46 -8.95
N ARG A 457 -10.90 -33.02 -10.09
CA ARG A 457 -11.81 -33.80 -10.94
C ARG A 457 -11.87 -35.24 -10.42
N SER A 458 -13.07 -35.72 -10.12
CA SER A 458 -13.35 -37.11 -9.77
C SER A 458 -13.28 -38.00 -11.02
N SER A 459 -13.21 -39.31 -10.81
CA SER A 459 -13.23 -40.30 -11.91
C SER A 459 -14.53 -40.28 -12.74
N GLN A 460 -15.60 -39.69 -12.20
CA GLN A 460 -16.89 -39.52 -12.88
C GLN A 460 -16.99 -38.16 -13.62
N GLY A 461 -15.93 -37.35 -13.63
CA GLY A 461 -15.89 -36.06 -14.31
C GLY A 461 -16.48 -34.89 -13.52
N VAL A 462 -16.92 -35.12 -12.27
CA VAL A 462 -17.41 -34.09 -11.35
C VAL A 462 -16.23 -33.41 -10.67
N TRP A 463 -16.25 -32.10 -10.56
CA TRP A 463 -15.26 -31.32 -9.82
C TRP A 463 -15.71 -31.15 -8.39
N GLU A 464 -14.80 -31.37 -7.44
CA GLU A 464 -15.09 -31.27 -6.01
C GLU A 464 -13.96 -30.62 -5.22
N ARG A 465 -14.31 -29.98 -4.11
CA ARG A 465 -13.39 -29.52 -3.07
C ARG A 465 -14.08 -29.40 -1.71
N GLY A 466 -13.30 -29.33 -0.65
CA GLY A 466 -13.80 -28.91 0.66
C GLY A 466 -14.29 -27.46 0.65
N ILE A 467 -15.25 -27.15 1.53
CA ILE A 467 -15.69 -25.78 1.79
C ILE A 467 -14.81 -25.13 2.86
N ASP A 468 -14.51 -23.85 2.72
CA ASP A 468 -13.77 -23.08 3.74
C ASP A 468 -14.70 -22.46 4.80
N GLU A 469 -14.12 -21.71 5.74
CA GLU A 469 -14.86 -21.10 6.85
C GLU A 469 -15.83 -20.01 6.40
N CYS A 470 -15.53 -19.27 5.32
CA CYS A 470 -16.42 -18.26 4.76
C CYS A 470 -17.67 -18.93 4.16
N GLU A 471 -17.46 -19.99 3.36
CA GLU A 471 -18.56 -20.76 2.78
C GLU A 471 -19.39 -21.48 3.85
N ASN A 472 -18.73 -22.05 4.85
CA ASN A 472 -19.41 -22.71 5.96
C ASN A 472 -20.21 -21.72 6.82
N PHE A 473 -19.73 -20.48 7.00
CA PHE A 473 -20.49 -19.42 7.66
C PHE A 473 -21.83 -19.20 6.96
N TYR A 474 -21.85 -18.96 5.65
CA TYR A 474 -23.10 -18.76 4.91
C TYR A 474 -24.01 -19.99 4.87
N ARG A 475 -23.42 -21.18 4.81
CA ARG A 475 -24.17 -22.43 4.95
C ARG A 475 -24.92 -22.50 6.28
N LEU A 476 -24.26 -22.13 7.38
CA LEU A 476 -24.88 -22.15 8.72
C LEU A 476 -26.01 -21.13 8.86
N PHE A 477 -25.91 -19.99 8.17
CA PHE A 477 -26.97 -18.98 8.10
C PHE A 477 -27.97 -19.24 6.97
N THR A 478 -28.03 -20.43 6.38
CA THR A 478 -29.09 -20.78 5.42
C THR A 478 -30.21 -21.51 6.14
N LYS A 479 -31.43 -20.98 6.08
CA LYS A 479 -32.62 -21.63 6.65
C LYS A 479 -33.08 -22.78 5.76
N ASN A 480 -33.41 -23.93 6.37
CA ASN A 480 -33.72 -25.18 5.66
C ASN A 480 -34.78 -25.05 4.55
N ASP A 481 -35.74 -24.14 4.71
CA ASP A 481 -36.86 -23.96 3.77
C ASP A 481 -36.68 -22.78 2.80
N HIS A 482 -35.54 -22.09 2.80
CA HIS A 482 -35.32 -20.84 2.03
C HIS A 482 -34.19 -20.91 0.98
N GLY A 483 -33.75 -22.11 0.61
CA GLY A 483 -32.78 -22.33 -0.47
C GLY A 483 -31.35 -21.95 -0.11
N CYS A 484 -31.02 -20.65 -0.06
CA CYS A 484 -29.68 -20.14 0.25
C CYS A 484 -29.71 -18.82 1.03
N TYR A 485 -28.58 -18.43 1.64
CA TYR A 485 -28.38 -17.06 2.12
C TYR A 485 -28.05 -16.15 0.92
N PRO A 486 -28.90 -15.20 0.52
CA PRO A 486 -28.75 -14.57 -0.78
C PRO A 486 -28.06 -13.20 -0.72
N ILE A 487 -27.32 -12.92 -1.78
CA ILE A 487 -26.86 -11.60 -2.20
C ILE A 487 -27.47 -11.25 -3.56
N THR A 488 -27.88 -10.00 -3.72
CA THR A 488 -28.57 -9.51 -4.92
C THR A 488 -27.83 -8.32 -5.50
N GLY A 489 -27.54 -8.37 -6.80
CA GLY A 489 -27.18 -7.21 -7.61
C GLY A 489 -28.38 -6.79 -8.44
N CYS A 490 -28.68 -5.50 -8.45
CA CYS A 490 -29.78 -4.93 -9.22
C CYS A 490 -29.23 -3.91 -10.21
N ALA A 491 -29.80 -3.90 -11.41
CA ALA A 491 -29.60 -2.84 -12.37
C ALA A 491 -30.91 -2.50 -13.08
N SER A 492 -31.36 -1.27 -12.92
CA SER A 492 -32.42 -0.67 -13.74
C SER A 492 -31.78 -0.02 -14.97
N PHE A 493 -32.38 -0.22 -16.13
CA PHE A 493 -31.78 0.19 -17.40
C PHE A 493 -32.82 0.59 -18.45
N GLN A 494 -32.36 1.39 -19.41
CA GLN A 494 -33.09 1.77 -20.63
C GLN A 494 -32.27 1.42 -21.87
N ILE A 495 -32.94 1.34 -23.01
CA ILE A 495 -32.31 1.09 -24.31
C ILE A 495 -32.19 2.44 -25.03
N LYS A 496 -31.01 2.75 -25.58
CA LYS A 496 -30.76 4.01 -26.29
C LYS A 496 -31.32 4.03 -27.71
N THR A 497 -31.63 2.87 -28.30
CA THR A 497 -32.01 2.72 -29.70
C THR A 497 -33.52 2.55 -29.87
N PRO A 498 -34.18 3.29 -30.80
CA PRO A 498 -35.64 3.26 -30.99
C PRO A 498 -36.16 2.11 -31.90
N ASP A 499 -35.58 0.91 -31.82
CA ASP A 499 -35.96 -0.26 -32.64
C ASP A 499 -37.39 -0.77 -32.31
N VAL A 500 -38.08 -1.45 -33.23
CA VAL A 500 -39.46 -1.95 -33.05
C VAL A 500 -39.50 -3.31 -32.34
N ASP A 501 -38.43 -4.12 -32.42
CA ASP A 501 -38.33 -5.45 -31.75
C ASP A 501 -37.42 -5.42 -30.49
N GLN A 502 -37.48 -4.32 -29.74
CA GLN A 502 -36.58 -4.08 -28.61
C GLN A 502 -36.65 -5.15 -27.53
N GLU A 503 -37.86 -5.55 -27.11
CA GLU A 503 -38.04 -6.42 -25.94
C GLU A 503 -37.50 -7.83 -26.16
N HIS A 504 -37.85 -8.46 -27.30
CA HIS A 504 -37.36 -9.79 -27.64
C HIS A 504 -35.84 -9.80 -27.82
N ARG A 505 -35.30 -8.76 -28.47
CA ARG A 505 -33.86 -8.62 -28.70
C ARG A 505 -33.08 -8.40 -27.40
N VAL A 506 -33.60 -7.61 -26.46
CA VAL A 506 -32.98 -7.41 -25.13
C VAL A 506 -32.97 -8.72 -24.35
N GLU A 507 -34.09 -9.42 -24.27
CA GLU A 507 -34.15 -10.70 -23.56
C GLU A 507 -33.17 -11.71 -24.15
N LYS A 508 -33.13 -11.83 -25.49
CA LYS A 508 -32.19 -12.71 -26.18
C LYS A 508 -30.74 -12.33 -25.88
N ALA A 509 -30.40 -11.05 -25.87
CA ALA A 509 -29.06 -10.57 -25.56
C ALA A 509 -28.64 -10.88 -24.12
N LEU A 510 -29.53 -10.63 -23.15
CA LEU A 510 -29.29 -10.93 -21.73
C LEU A 510 -29.17 -12.43 -21.48
N ARG A 511 -30.01 -13.26 -22.10
CA ARG A 511 -29.90 -14.73 -22.03
C ARG A 511 -28.55 -15.23 -22.55
N ASN A 512 -28.11 -14.74 -23.71
CA ASN A 512 -26.81 -15.10 -24.29
C ASN A 512 -25.64 -14.63 -23.40
N ALA A 513 -25.73 -13.42 -22.87
CA ALA A 513 -24.74 -12.90 -21.94
C ALA A 513 -24.66 -13.76 -20.67
N TRP A 514 -25.80 -14.19 -20.13
CA TRP A 514 -25.85 -15.08 -18.96
C TRP A 514 -25.22 -16.45 -19.23
N THR A 515 -25.50 -17.05 -20.40
CA THR A 515 -24.83 -18.28 -20.86
C THR A 515 -23.32 -18.11 -20.97
N LEU A 516 -22.84 -16.99 -21.52
CA LEU A 516 -21.41 -16.69 -21.59
C LEU A 516 -20.80 -16.47 -20.19
N LEU A 517 -21.52 -15.81 -19.28
CA LEU A 517 -21.06 -15.64 -17.90
C LEU A 517 -20.91 -16.98 -17.19
N ARG A 518 -21.84 -17.92 -17.41
CA ARG A 518 -21.75 -19.29 -16.89
C ARG A 518 -20.56 -20.06 -17.42
N PHE A 519 -20.17 -19.81 -18.66
CA PHE A 519 -18.91 -20.30 -19.20
C PHE A 519 -17.74 -19.60 -18.49
N LYS A 520 -17.64 -18.27 -18.51
CA LYS A 520 -16.51 -17.54 -17.88
C LYS A 520 -16.33 -17.86 -16.39
N HIS A 521 -17.44 -18.06 -15.67
CA HIS A 521 -17.52 -18.28 -14.23
C HIS A 521 -18.22 -19.60 -13.93
N PRO A 522 -17.58 -20.76 -14.13
CA PRO A 522 -18.21 -22.06 -13.90
C PRO A 522 -18.67 -22.25 -12.46
N THR A 523 -18.07 -21.55 -11.49
CA THR A 523 -18.53 -21.52 -10.09
C THR A 523 -20.02 -21.17 -9.96
N LEU A 524 -20.60 -20.40 -10.90
CA LEU A 524 -22.04 -20.09 -10.92
C LEU A 524 -22.94 -21.33 -11.05
N GLY A 525 -22.41 -22.46 -11.54
CA GLY A 525 -23.10 -23.74 -11.58
C GLY A 525 -22.71 -24.71 -10.46
N SER A 526 -21.91 -24.26 -9.49
CA SER A 526 -21.48 -25.09 -8.35
C SER A 526 -22.47 -25.01 -7.20
N ARG A 527 -22.45 -26.01 -6.32
CA ARG A 527 -23.31 -26.07 -5.14
C ARG A 527 -22.62 -26.79 -3.99
N MET A 528 -23.03 -26.50 -2.75
CA MET A 528 -22.57 -27.22 -1.58
C MET A 528 -23.49 -28.39 -1.29
N GLU A 529 -22.93 -29.58 -1.10
CA GLU A 529 -23.67 -30.78 -0.70
C GLU A 529 -22.92 -31.52 0.41
N LEU A 530 -23.67 -32.33 1.17
CA LEU A 530 -23.09 -33.26 2.11
C LEU A 530 -22.59 -34.48 1.33
N ASP A 531 -21.30 -34.80 1.44
CA ASP A 531 -20.77 -36.03 0.84
C ASP A 531 -21.24 -37.23 1.66
N ASN A 532 -21.97 -38.12 1.00
CA ASN A 532 -22.53 -39.34 1.60
C ASN A 532 -21.45 -40.33 2.09
N ASN A 533 -20.20 -40.21 1.61
CA ASN A 533 -19.13 -41.14 1.96
C ASN A 533 -18.40 -40.78 3.26
N ASP A 534 -18.13 -39.47 3.48
CA ASP A 534 -17.35 -39.00 4.64
C ASP A 534 -18.14 -38.10 5.59
N GLY A 535 -19.41 -37.77 5.25
CA GLY A 535 -20.29 -36.92 6.06
C GLY A 535 -19.86 -35.47 6.14
N ARG A 536 -18.96 -35.01 5.26
CA ARG A 536 -18.47 -33.62 5.22
C ARG A 536 -19.13 -32.85 4.11
N TRP A 537 -19.30 -31.54 4.34
CA TRP A 537 -19.74 -30.64 3.29
C TRP A 537 -18.64 -30.40 2.27
N LYS A 538 -18.98 -30.55 1.00
CA LYS A 538 -18.10 -30.29 -0.14
C LYS A 538 -18.83 -29.42 -1.15
N ARG A 539 -18.06 -28.68 -1.95
CA ARG A 539 -18.58 -27.99 -3.12
C ARG A 539 -18.38 -28.88 -4.33
N PHE A 540 -19.45 -29.04 -5.10
CA PHE A 540 -19.48 -29.85 -6.32
C PHE A 540 -19.80 -28.99 -7.54
N TYR A 541 -19.25 -29.39 -8.68
CA TYR A 541 -19.52 -28.80 -9.97
C TYR A 541 -19.52 -29.89 -11.06
N THR A 542 -20.60 -29.94 -11.85
CA THR A 542 -20.69 -30.85 -13.00
C THR A 542 -20.60 -30.05 -14.29
N PRO A 543 -19.60 -30.31 -15.16
CA PRO A 543 -19.47 -29.64 -16.44
C PRO A 543 -20.60 -30.01 -17.41
N PHE A 544 -21.06 -29.05 -18.23
CA PHE A 544 -22.01 -29.35 -19.29
C PHE A 544 -21.40 -30.25 -20.36
N GLN A 545 -22.18 -31.23 -20.82
CA GLN A 545 -21.77 -32.20 -21.83
C GLN A 545 -22.53 -31.99 -23.15
N THR A 546 -23.73 -31.44 -23.09
CA THR A 546 -24.64 -31.30 -24.23
C THR A 546 -25.33 -29.93 -24.25
N ASP A 547 -25.84 -29.52 -25.41
CA ASP A 547 -26.66 -28.31 -25.55
C ASP A 547 -27.93 -28.39 -24.69
N GLU A 548 -28.43 -29.59 -24.43
CA GLU A 548 -29.58 -29.80 -23.55
C GLU A 548 -29.26 -29.41 -22.10
N ASP A 549 -28.05 -29.71 -21.61
CA ASP A 549 -27.60 -29.27 -20.28
C ASP A 549 -27.58 -27.75 -20.16
N VAL A 550 -27.06 -27.08 -21.20
CA VAL A 550 -27.00 -25.62 -21.28
C VAL A 550 -28.40 -25.02 -21.29
N ASN A 551 -29.31 -25.57 -22.10
CA ASN A 551 -30.70 -25.12 -22.21
C ASN A 551 -31.47 -25.33 -20.91
N CYS A 552 -31.34 -26.51 -20.27
CA CYS A 552 -31.97 -26.81 -18.99
C CYS A 552 -31.51 -25.84 -17.89
N TRP A 553 -30.21 -25.57 -17.82
CA TRP A 553 -29.66 -24.61 -16.86
C TRP A 553 -30.12 -23.17 -17.15
N LEU A 554 -30.11 -22.75 -18.42
CA LEU A 554 -30.54 -21.39 -18.79
C LEU A 554 -32.03 -21.18 -18.50
N GLN A 555 -32.88 -22.17 -18.78
CA GLN A 555 -34.31 -22.12 -18.47
C GLN A 555 -34.57 -22.08 -16.97
N SER A 556 -33.77 -22.76 -16.15
CA SER A 556 -33.92 -22.75 -14.70
C SER A 556 -33.37 -21.49 -14.04
N THR A 557 -32.36 -20.84 -14.62
CA THR A 557 -31.63 -19.70 -14.01
C THR A 557 -31.84 -18.34 -14.68
N PHE A 558 -32.61 -18.26 -15.78
CA PHE A 558 -33.03 -16.98 -16.36
C PHE A 558 -34.55 -16.90 -16.45
N LYS A 559 -35.14 -16.00 -15.66
CA LYS A 559 -36.59 -15.81 -15.54
C LYS A 559 -37.00 -14.43 -16.04
N THR A 560 -37.98 -14.39 -16.93
CA THR A 560 -38.64 -13.14 -17.34
C THR A 560 -39.95 -13.02 -16.58
N ILE A 561 -40.18 -11.86 -15.95
CA ILE A 561 -41.34 -11.59 -15.11
C ILE A 561 -42.04 -10.35 -15.65
N ASP A 562 -43.29 -10.49 -16.06
CA ASP A 562 -44.16 -9.36 -16.37
C ASP A 562 -44.99 -9.04 -15.11
N SER A 563 -44.74 -7.86 -14.52
CA SER A 563 -45.30 -7.48 -13.22
C SER A 563 -46.22 -6.28 -13.34
N GLY A 564 -47.41 -6.39 -12.77
CA GLY A 564 -48.34 -5.25 -12.57
C GLY A 564 -47.95 -4.34 -11.40
N GLN A 565 -46.83 -4.61 -10.72
CA GLN A 565 -46.23 -3.79 -9.65
C GLN A 565 -44.87 -3.27 -10.13
N SER A 566 -44.30 -2.27 -9.45
CA SER A 566 -42.92 -1.87 -9.72
C SER A 566 -41.94 -3.03 -9.51
N ALA A 567 -40.79 -3.00 -10.17
CA ALA A 567 -39.77 -4.04 -10.06
C ALA A 567 -39.27 -4.25 -8.61
N LEU A 568 -39.17 -3.17 -7.83
CA LEU A 568 -38.79 -3.24 -6.42
C LEU A 568 -39.90 -3.84 -5.54
N GLU A 569 -41.18 -3.53 -5.82
CA GLU A 569 -42.30 -4.16 -5.12
C GLU A 569 -42.38 -5.65 -5.43
N TRP A 570 -42.17 -6.06 -6.68
CA TRP A 570 -42.05 -7.48 -7.02
C TRP A 570 -40.90 -8.13 -6.23
N PHE A 571 -39.73 -7.49 -6.17
CA PHE A 571 -38.59 -8.01 -5.41
C PHE A 571 -38.92 -8.19 -3.92
N ASN A 572 -39.57 -7.20 -3.30
CA ASN A 572 -39.93 -7.22 -1.88
C ASN A 572 -41.08 -8.19 -1.56
N ASN A 573 -42.02 -8.39 -2.48
CA ASN A 573 -43.28 -9.07 -2.18
C ASN A 573 -43.41 -10.46 -2.82
N SER A 574 -42.64 -10.75 -3.88
CA SER A 574 -42.91 -11.89 -4.78
C SER A 574 -41.67 -12.60 -5.29
N ALA A 575 -40.46 -12.16 -4.95
CA ALA A 575 -39.24 -12.84 -5.36
C ALA A 575 -39.17 -14.24 -4.72
N PRO A 576 -39.02 -15.32 -5.50
CA PRO A 576 -39.06 -16.68 -4.97
C PRO A 576 -37.75 -17.06 -4.27
N ASP A 577 -37.78 -18.08 -3.42
CA ASP A 577 -36.56 -18.72 -2.93
C ASP A 577 -35.80 -19.40 -4.09
N PHE A 578 -34.49 -19.57 -3.94
CA PHE A 578 -33.62 -20.08 -4.99
C PHE A 578 -32.36 -20.74 -4.42
N GLU A 579 -31.78 -21.68 -5.16
CA GLU A 579 -30.57 -22.41 -4.77
C GLU A 579 -29.37 -22.12 -5.67
N LEU A 580 -29.62 -21.75 -6.92
CA LEU A 580 -28.59 -21.43 -7.92
C LEU A 580 -28.64 -19.95 -8.31
N PRO A 581 -27.49 -19.31 -8.60
CA PRO A 581 -27.44 -18.00 -9.21
C PRO A 581 -28.48 -17.86 -10.33
N THR A 582 -29.37 -16.87 -10.20
CA THR A 582 -30.52 -16.70 -11.09
C THR A 582 -30.69 -15.23 -11.47
N VAL A 583 -30.88 -14.96 -12.76
CA VAL A 583 -31.23 -13.65 -13.31
C VAL A 583 -32.74 -13.56 -13.46
N TYR A 584 -33.33 -12.52 -12.87
CA TYR A 584 -34.73 -12.15 -13.07
C TYR A 584 -34.81 -10.86 -13.87
N LEU A 585 -35.30 -10.91 -15.10
CA LEU A 585 -35.65 -9.74 -15.90
C LEU A 585 -37.10 -9.36 -15.58
N VAL A 586 -37.29 -8.25 -14.88
CA VAL A 586 -38.62 -7.77 -14.47
C VAL A 586 -39.04 -6.61 -15.36
N ARG A 587 -40.12 -6.82 -16.11
CA ARG A 587 -40.80 -5.82 -16.94
C ARG A 587 -42.00 -5.30 -16.16
N SER A 588 -42.08 -3.99 -16.01
CA SER A 588 -43.13 -3.33 -15.25
C SER A 588 -43.54 -2.04 -15.93
N ASP A 589 -44.84 -1.87 -16.13
CA ASP A 589 -45.42 -0.63 -16.66
C ASP A 589 -45.18 0.57 -15.73
N HIS A 590 -45.05 0.32 -14.42
CA HIS A 590 -44.75 1.34 -13.40
C HIS A 590 -43.32 1.88 -13.48
N ASN A 591 -42.42 1.15 -14.14
CA ASN A 591 -41.04 1.55 -14.34
C ASN A 591 -40.76 2.03 -15.76
N ALA A 592 -41.74 2.01 -16.67
CA ALA A 592 -41.56 2.38 -18.07
C ALA A 592 -40.96 3.81 -18.21
N PRO A 593 -39.97 4.01 -19.10
CA PRO A 593 -39.42 3.05 -20.07
C PRO A 593 -38.29 2.14 -19.51
N CYS A 594 -37.98 2.19 -18.21
CA CYS A 594 -36.94 1.34 -17.60
C CYS A 594 -37.40 -0.10 -17.42
N GLN A 595 -36.50 -1.05 -17.69
CA GLN A 595 -36.59 -2.44 -17.23
C GLN A 595 -35.57 -2.65 -16.09
N THR A 596 -35.76 -3.70 -15.29
CA THR A 596 -34.85 -4.00 -14.18
C THR A 596 -34.43 -5.46 -14.20
N ILE A 597 -33.14 -5.73 -14.00
CA ILE A 597 -32.66 -7.06 -13.65
C ILE A 597 -32.40 -7.18 -12.16
N PHE A 598 -32.66 -8.36 -11.61
CA PHE A 598 -32.13 -8.81 -10.33
C PHE A 598 -31.27 -10.06 -10.56
N LEU A 599 -29.95 -9.95 -10.38
CA LEU A 599 -29.06 -11.10 -10.30
C LEU A 599 -28.99 -11.52 -8.83
N ARG A 600 -29.59 -12.66 -8.50
CA ARG A 600 -29.62 -13.19 -7.14
C ARG A 600 -28.70 -14.41 -7.05
N CYS A 601 -27.76 -14.40 -6.13
CA CYS A 601 -26.77 -15.46 -5.94
C CYS A 601 -26.74 -15.93 -4.47
N PRO A 602 -26.45 -17.21 -4.20
CA PRO A 602 -26.01 -17.63 -2.88
C PRO A 602 -24.75 -16.85 -2.48
N HIS A 603 -24.68 -16.38 -1.24
CA HIS A 603 -23.60 -15.53 -0.76
C HIS A 603 -22.28 -16.29 -0.55
N ASP A 604 -22.32 -17.63 -0.56
CA ASP A 604 -21.12 -18.48 -0.67
C ASP A 604 -20.52 -18.50 -2.09
N ILE A 605 -21.28 -18.11 -3.11
CA ILE A 605 -20.83 -18.05 -4.51
C ILE A 605 -20.20 -16.69 -4.84
N THR A 606 -20.64 -15.60 -4.23
CA THR A 606 -20.12 -14.25 -4.53
C THR A 606 -20.32 -13.29 -3.37
N ASP A 607 -19.57 -12.19 -3.39
CA ASP A 607 -19.65 -11.09 -2.43
C ASP A 607 -20.22 -9.80 -3.07
N GLY A 608 -20.35 -8.73 -2.28
CA GLY A 608 -20.91 -7.46 -2.76
C GLY A 608 -20.15 -6.80 -3.90
N VAL A 609 -18.84 -7.06 -4.05
CA VAL A 609 -18.05 -6.56 -5.18
C VAL A 609 -18.21 -7.49 -6.39
N GLY A 610 -18.17 -8.79 -6.16
CA GLY A 610 -18.31 -9.82 -7.19
C GLY A 610 -19.68 -9.78 -7.86
N ILE A 611 -20.76 -9.58 -7.11
CA ILE A 611 -22.11 -9.47 -7.68
C ILE A 611 -22.22 -8.26 -8.61
N LEU A 612 -21.58 -7.13 -8.28
CA LEU A 612 -21.52 -5.94 -9.13
C LEU A 612 -20.64 -6.16 -10.36
N GLN A 613 -19.49 -6.82 -10.21
CA GLN A 613 -18.65 -7.23 -11.34
C GLN A 613 -19.39 -8.18 -12.31
N LEU A 614 -20.24 -9.06 -11.79
CA LEU A 614 -21.09 -9.94 -12.62
C LEU A 614 -22.16 -9.13 -13.36
N VAL A 615 -22.78 -8.13 -12.71
CA VAL A 615 -23.73 -7.21 -13.37
C VAL A 615 -23.04 -6.43 -14.49
N ASP A 616 -21.86 -5.86 -14.26
CA ASP A 616 -21.09 -5.15 -15.29
C ASP A 616 -20.76 -6.05 -16.49
N GLN A 617 -20.26 -7.25 -16.22
CA GLN A 617 -19.96 -8.23 -17.26
C GLN A 617 -21.21 -8.65 -18.04
N LEU A 618 -22.36 -8.82 -17.36
CA LEU A 618 -23.62 -9.17 -18.00
C LEU A 618 -24.04 -8.10 -19.02
N PHE A 619 -24.05 -6.82 -18.63
CA PHE A 619 -24.43 -5.74 -19.54
C PHE A 619 -23.40 -5.48 -20.63
N THR A 620 -22.11 -5.59 -20.31
CA THR A 620 -21.04 -5.49 -21.31
C THR A 620 -21.23 -6.54 -22.41
N GLN A 621 -21.46 -7.80 -22.03
CA GLN A 621 -21.66 -8.87 -23.01
C GLN A 621 -23.02 -8.78 -23.72
N ALA A 622 -24.08 -8.39 -23.00
CA ALA A 622 -25.39 -8.20 -23.61
C ALA A 622 -25.34 -7.10 -24.68
N SER A 623 -24.58 -6.03 -24.48
CA SER A 623 -24.43 -4.94 -25.45
C SER A 623 -23.79 -5.43 -26.75
N LEU A 624 -22.74 -6.24 -26.66
CA LEU A 624 -22.07 -6.86 -27.81
C LEU A 624 -23.02 -7.78 -28.59
N VAL A 625 -23.74 -8.67 -27.88
CA VAL A 625 -24.69 -9.59 -28.52
C VAL A 625 -25.86 -8.83 -29.14
N TYR A 626 -26.35 -7.78 -28.48
CA TYR A 626 -27.42 -6.96 -29.01
C TYR A 626 -27.01 -6.32 -30.33
N ALA A 627 -25.80 -5.74 -30.40
CA ALA A 627 -25.29 -5.08 -31.61
C ALA A 627 -25.03 -6.06 -32.76
N GLN A 628 -24.40 -7.21 -32.50
CA GLN A 628 -23.93 -8.13 -33.54
C GLN A 628 -24.95 -9.21 -33.92
N SER A 629 -25.97 -9.45 -33.09
CA SER A 629 -27.02 -10.47 -33.26
C SER A 629 -26.50 -11.91 -33.41
N THR A 630 -25.22 -12.16 -33.13
CA THR A 630 -24.61 -13.49 -33.06
C THR A 630 -24.80 -14.09 -31.67
N ALA A 631 -25.45 -15.26 -31.61
CA ALA A 631 -25.55 -16.04 -30.38
C ALA A 631 -24.17 -16.55 -29.96
N TYR A 632 -23.92 -16.65 -28.65
CA TYR A 632 -22.69 -17.26 -28.15
C TYR A 632 -22.87 -18.80 -28.12
N PRO A 633 -22.12 -19.56 -28.93
CA PRO A 633 -22.13 -21.02 -28.82
C PRO A 633 -21.35 -21.42 -27.57
N TYR A 634 -22.00 -22.10 -26.62
CA TYR A 634 -21.31 -22.64 -25.46
C TYR A 634 -20.36 -23.75 -25.93
N PRO A 635 -19.05 -23.70 -25.64
CA PRO A 635 -18.13 -24.74 -26.08
C PRO A 635 -18.35 -26.01 -25.26
N LEU A 636 -18.61 -27.11 -25.96
CA LEU A 636 -18.92 -28.43 -25.37
C LEU A 636 -17.97 -29.50 -25.92
N PRO A 637 -17.54 -30.47 -25.09
CA PRO A 637 -17.69 -30.50 -23.62
C PRO A 637 -16.86 -29.39 -22.94
N ASP A 638 -17.33 -28.94 -21.78
CA ASP A 638 -16.66 -27.89 -21.02
C ASP A 638 -15.49 -28.43 -20.18
N ASP A 639 -14.36 -28.72 -20.82
CA ASP A 639 -13.24 -29.43 -20.17
C ASP A 639 -12.16 -28.51 -19.56
N GLU A 640 -12.03 -27.26 -20.00
CA GLU A 640 -11.01 -26.32 -19.53
C GLU A 640 -11.44 -25.54 -18.27
N LEU A 641 -11.50 -26.21 -17.13
CA LEU A 641 -12.10 -25.66 -15.90
C LEU A 641 -11.10 -25.24 -14.83
N ASP A 642 -9.88 -25.78 -14.85
CA ASP A 642 -8.84 -25.56 -13.82
C ASP A 642 -8.55 -24.08 -13.55
N THR A 643 -8.62 -23.25 -14.59
CA THR A 643 -8.30 -21.82 -14.51
C THR A 643 -9.52 -20.93 -14.26
N ARG A 644 -10.73 -21.42 -14.50
CA ARG A 644 -11.98 -20.64 -14.42
C ARG A 644 -12.80 -20.93 -13.17
N LEU A 645 -12.70 -22.14 -12.60
CA LEU A 645 -13.30 -22.45 -11.31
C LEU A 645 -12.62 -21.62 -10.23
N SER A 646 -13.37 -20.69 -9.64
CA SER A 646 -12.85 -19.87 -8.56
C SER A 646 -12.52 -20.75 -7.36
N PRO A 647 -11.30 -20.66 -6.82
CA PRO A 647 -10.93 -21.42 -5.64
C PRO A 647 -11.53 -20.79 -4.38
N SER A 648 -11.45 -21.50 -3.25
CA SER A 648 -11.87 -20.97 -1.95
C SER A 648 -11.02 -19.75 -1.53
N LEU A 649 -11.49 -18.98 -0.53
CA LEU A 649 -10.74 -17.83 -0.01
C LEU A 649 -9.38 -18.26 0.55
N ARG A 650 -9.29 -19.43 1.18
CA ARG A 650 -8.01 -19.97 1.67
C ARG A 650 -6.96 -20.07 0.58
N ILE A 651 -7.35 -20.59 -0.58
CA ILE A 651 -6.44 -20.75 -1.72
C ILE A 651 -6.18 -19.40 -2.40
N ALA A 652 -7.24 -18.62 -2.66
CA ALA A 652 -7.13 -17.32 -3.34
C ALA A 652 -6.27 -16.32 -2.55
N GLY A 653 -6.53 -16.20 -1.25
CA GLY A 653 -5.81 -15.33 -0.31
C GLY A 653 -4.48 -15.92 0.19
N SER A 654 -4.15 -17.16 -0.18
CA SER A 654 -2.94 -17.87 0.24
C SER A 654 -2.79 -17.97 1.75
N ILE A 655 -3.91 -18.25 2.40
CA ILE A 655 -4.04 -18.32 3.85
C ILE A 655 -3.54 -19.69 4.30
N PRO A 656 -2.56 -19.76 5.23
CA PRO A 656 -2.01 -21.03 5.67
C PRO A 656 -3.06 -21.89 6.39
N ASP A 657 -2.89 -23.21 6.32
CA ASP A 657 -3.79 -24.16 6.99
C ASP A 657 -3.74 -24.01 8.52
N SER A 658 -2.58 -23.65 9.06
CA SER A 658 -2.37 -23.33 10.48
C SER A 658 -1.66 -21.98 10.63
N LEU A 659 -2.12 -21.18 11.59
CA LEU A 659 -1.42 -19.96 12.00
C LEU A 659 -0.23 -20.29 12.92
N SER A 660 0.77 -19.39 12.96
CA SER A 660 1.86 -19.49 13.95
C SER A 660 1.35 -19.26 15.37
N GLU A 661 2.11 -19.67 16.39
CA GLU A 661 1.75 -19.42 17.80
C GLU A 661 1.51 -17.93 18.07
N ALA A 662 2.34 -17.05 17.52
CA ALA A 662 2.17 -15.60 17.67
C ALA A 662 0.88 -15.08 17.00
N GLN A 663 0.51 -15.62 15.84
CA GLN A 663 -0.74 -15.26 15.15
C GLN A 663 -1.97 -15.79 15.88
N MET A 664 -1.90 -17.00 16.45
CA MET A 664 -2.95 -17.57 17.31
C MET A 664 -3.12 -16.74 18.58
N GLN A 665 -2.03 -16.40 19.27
CA GLN A 665 -2.07 -15.53 20.45
C GLN A 665 -2.68 -14.18 20.10
N ARG A 666 -2.28 -13.58 18.97
CA ARG A 666 -2.85 -12.32 18.50
C ARG A 666 -4.36 -12.42 18.27
N HIS A 667 -4.85 -13.52 17.71
CA HIS A 667 -6.28 -13.76 17.56
C HIS A 667 -6.98 -13.88 18.92
N GLU A 668 -6.40 -14.60 19.88
CA GLU A 668 -6.95 -14.71 21.24
C GLU A 668 -7.02 -13.36 21.97
N ASP A 669 -5.99 -12.53 21.83
CA ASP A 669 -5.99 -11.16 22.36
C ASP A 669 -7.14 -10.33 21.76
N ILE A 670 -7.34 -10.42 20.43
CA ILE A 670 -8.46 -9.78 19.74
C ILE A 670 -9.81 -10.30 20.25
N GLN A 671 -9.95 -11.60 20.49
CA GLN A 671 -11.21 -12.15 21.03
C GLN A 671 -11.49 -11.66 22.45
N SER A 672 -10.44 -11.49 23.27
CA SER A 672 -10.55 -10.88 24.60
C SER A 672 -10.99 -9.41 24.52
N GLU A 673 -10.36 -8.63 23.64
CA GLU A 673 -10.74 -7.23 23.37
C GLU A 673 -12.19 -7.14 22.87
N ASN A 674 -12.58 -7.99 21.92
CA ASN A 674 -13.96 -8.08 21.44
C ASN A 674 -14.92 -8.41 22.58
N GLY A 675 -14.57 -9.37 23.43
CA GLY A 675 -15.33 -9.71 24.63
C GLY A 675 -15.56 -8.49 25.53
N ALA A 676 -14.57 -7.63 25.72
CA ALA A 676 -14.72 -6.37 26.45
C ALA A 676 -15.59 -5.33 25.73
N VAL A 677 -15.55 -5.28 24.39
CA VAL A 677 -16.43 -4.42 23.57
C VAL A 677 -17.89 -4.85 23.72
N TYR A 678 -18.17 -6.14 23.57
CA TYR A 678 -19.52 -6.73 23.66
C TYR A 678 -20.05 -6.82 25.10
N ASN A 679 -19.17 -6.84 26.11
CA ASN A 679 -19.56 -6.81 27.53
C ASN A 679 -19.98 -5.39 27.97
N HIS A 680 -20.99 -4.84 27.30
CA HIS A 680 -21.63 -3.58 27.63
C HIS A 680 -23.10 -3.84 27.99
N HIS A 681 -23.56 -3.29 29.12
CA HIS A 681 -24.90 -3.56 29.65
C HIS A 681 -26.05 -2.96 28.80
N ALA A 682 -25.73 -2.04 27.89
CA ALA A 682 -26.68 -1.39 27.01
C ALA A 682 -26.10 -1.29 25.58
N LEU A 683 -26.16 -2.39 24.84
CA LEU A 683 -25.81 -2.40 23.41
C LEU A 683 -26.93 -1.76 22.59
N LEU A 684 -26.56 -0.96 21.59
CA LEU A 684 -27.51 -0.32 20.69
C LEU A 684 -28.10 -1.34 19.71
N SER A 685 -29.43 -1.41 19.70
CA SER A 685 -30.24 -2.12 18.71
C SER A 685 -31.33 -1.21 18.17
N LEU A 686 -31.84 -1.55 17.00
CA LEU A 686 -33.06 -0.94 16.48
C LEU A 686 -34.26 -1.53 17.23
N PRO A 687 -35.09 -0.73 17.92
CA PRO A 687 -36.28 -1.27 18.59
C PRO A 687 -37.20 -1.99 17.59
N PRO A 688 -37.74 -3.18 17.94
CA PRO A 688 -38.69 -3.86 17.07
C PRO A 688 -39.95 -3.01 16.90
N SER A 689 -40.43 -2.89 15.67
CA SER A 689 -41.63 -2.12 15.29
C SER A 689 -42.73 -2.99 14.69
N SER A 690 -42.50 -4.30 14.64
CA SER A 690 -43.42 -5.33 14.19
C SER A 690 -43.35 -6.53 15.12
N SER A 691 -44.44 -7.28 15.18
CA SER A 691 -44.54 -8.60 15.79
C SER A 691 -45.30 -9.54 14.85
N SER A 692 -45.00 -9.43 13.55
CA SER A 692 -45.63 -10.23 12.50
C SER A 692 -45.11 -11.66 12.52
N ASP A 693 -45.97 -12.65 12.30
CA ASP A 693 -45.53 -14.04 12.14
C ASP A 693 -44.97 -14.33 10.74
N THR A 694 -45.01 -13.35 9.82
CA THR A 694 -44.60 -13.53 8.44
C THR A 694 -43.10 -13.27 8.27
N TYR A 695 -42.35 -14.33 7.97
CA TYR A 695 -40.96 -14.23 7.53
C TYR A 695 -40.93 -13.74 6.08
N GLN A 696 -40.75 -12.43 5.89
CA GLN A 696 -40.56 -11.80 4.59
C GLN A 696 -39.46 -10.75 4.72
N VAL A 697 -38.50 -10.79 3.80
CA VAL A 697 -37.41 -9.83 3.77
C VAL A 697 -37.70 -8.75 2.75
N GLN A 698 -37.60 -7.49 3.15
CA GLN A 698 -37.81 -6.33 2.29
C GLN A 698 -36.59 -5.42 2.26
N ARG A 699 -36.46 -4.67 1.16
CA ARG A 699 -35.50 -3.59 0.98
C ARG A 699 -36.22 -2.24 0.87
N VAL A 700 -35.70 -1.24 1.58
CA VAL A 700 -36.02 0.19 1.38
C VAL A 700 -34.75 0.98 1.19
N ALA A 701 -34.85 2.17 0.58
CA ALA A 701 -33.70 3.03 0.33
C ALA A 701 -34.09 4.50 0.36
N VAL A 702 -33.19 5.32 0.91
CA VAL A 702 -33.23 6.78 0.83
C VAL A 702 -32.08 7.25 -0.05
N SER A 703 -32.40 8.09 -1.03
CA SER A 703 -31.44 8.60 -1.99
C SER A 703 -31.20 10.09 -1.79
N VAL A 704 -29.94 10.50 -1.94
CA VAL A 704 -29.50 11.88 -1.82
C VAL A 704 -29.19 12.42 -3.22
N PRO A 705 -29.83 13.51 -3.67
CA PRO A 705 -29.54 14.08 -4.98
C PRO A 705 -28.07 14.43 -5.16
N LYS A 706 -27.57 14.33 -6.39
CA LYS A 706 -26.16 14.58 -6.78
C LYS A 706 -25.57 15.87 -6.22
N ALA A 707 -26.35 16.96 -6.21
CA ALA A 707 -25.91 18.26 -5.68
C ALA A 707 -25.60 18.20 -4.18
N VAL A 708 -26.50 17.60 -3.39
CA VAL A 708 -26.35 17.44 -1.94
C VAL A 708 -25.28 16.38 -1.64
N SER A 709 -25.25 15.29 -2.40
CA SER A 709 -24.22 14.25 -2.30
C SER A 709 -22.80 14.81 -2.48
N SER A 710 -22.62 15.72 -3.45
CA SER A 710 -21.33 16.38 -3.68
C SER A 710 -20.90 17.23 -2.48
N GLN A 711 -21.84 17.93 -1.84
CA GLN A 711 -21.57 18.70 -0.62
C GLN A 711 -21.22 17.78 0.55
N ILE A 712 -21.95 16.68 0.75
CA ILE A 712 -21.64 15.67 1.77
C ILE A 712 -20.21 15.14 1.56
N LEU A 713 -19.83 14.75 0.34
CA LEU A 713 -18.49 14.23 0.04
C LEU A 713 -17.39 15.26 0.31
N ALA A 714 -17.64 16.53 -0.03
CA ALA A 714 -16.70 17.62 0.24
C ALA A 714 -16.54 17.87 1.74
N ASN A 715 -17.65 17.97 2.48
CA ASN A 715 -17.64 18.30 3.91
C ASN A 715 -17.12 17.12 4.76
N CYS A 716 -17.31 15.86 4.32
CA CYS A 716 -16.63 14.71 4.93
C CYS A 716 -15.10 14.91 4.97
N LYS A 717 -14.50 15.38 3.87
CA LYS A 717 -13.05 15.60 3.78
C LYS A 717 -12.59 16.79 4.63
N ALA A 718 -13.49 17.73 4.91
CA ALA A 718 -13.20 18.92 5.72
C ALA A 718 -13.17 18.63 7.22
N ILE A 719 -13.76 17.50 7.69
CA ILE A 719 -13.72 17.12 9.12
C ILE A 719 -12.28 16.91 9.59
N ALA A 720 -11.54 16.00 8.94
CA ALA A 720 -10.15 15.69 9.24
C ALA A 720 -9.53 14.84 8.11
N PRO A 721 -8.19 14.82 7.96
CA PRO A 721 -7.52 14.02 6.93
C PRO A 721 -7.92 12.54 6.97
N GLY A 722 -8.36 11.99 5.83
CA GLY A 722 -8.76 10.59 5.70
C GLY A 722 -10.17 10.26 6.20
N VAL A 723 -10.97 11.23 6.67
CA VAL A 723 -12.40 11.00 6.93
C VAL A 723 -13.13 10.80 5.60
N SER A 724 -13.99 9.78 5.56
CA SER A 724 -14.74 9.34 4.38
C SER A 724 -16.23 9.30 4.70
N VAL A 725 -17.05 9.20 3.64
CA VAL A 725 -18.50 9.06 3.78
C VAL A 725 -18.89 7.85 4.63
N THR A 726 -18.14 6.74 4.54
CA THR A 726 -18.37 5.54 5.36
C THR A 726 -18.23 5.82 6.85
N HIS A 727 -17.23 6.60 7.25
CA HIS A 727 -17.00 6.95 8.66
C HIS A 727 -18.10 7.84 9.20
N VAL A 728 -18.53 8.82 8.39
CA VAL A 728 -19.60 9.77 8.75
C VAL A 728 -20.95 9.06 8.86
N PHE A 729 -21.32 8.21 7.91
CA PHE A 729 -22.57 7.46 7.97
C PHE A 729 -22.59 6.41 9.09
N THR A 730 -21.45 5.77 9.40
CA THR A 730 -21.36 4.86 10.57
C THR A 730 -21.62 5.63 11.88
N ALA A 731 -21.03 6.82 12.02
CA ALA A 731 -21.24 7.68 13.17
C ALA A 731 -22.70 8.15 13.28
N ALA A 732 -23.26 8.66 12.18
CA ALA A 732 -24.65 9.09 12.12
C ALA A 732 -25.64 7.96 12.43
N LEU A 733 -25.36 6.74 11.96
CA LEU A 733 -26.16 5.55 12.26
C LEU A 733 -26.15 5.22 13.75
N ALA A 734 -24.98 5.23 14.39
CA ALA A 734 -24.89 5.01 15.84
C ALA A 734 -25.65 6.08 16.64
N MET A 735 -25.57 7.34 16.20
CA MET A 735 -26.29 8.46 16.82
C MET A 735 -27.81 8.36 16.64
N ALA A 736 -28.29 7.96 15.46
CA ALA A 736 -29.70 7.71 15.22
C ALA A 736 -30.24 6.56 16.08
N LEU A 737 -29.49 5.46 16.21
CA LEU A 737 -29.87 4.34 17.08
C LEU A 737 -29.95 4.73 18.56
N ARG A 738 -29.02 5.56 19.02
CA ARG A 738 -29.03 6.10 20.39
C ARG A 738 -30.32 6.83 20.70
N ASP A 739 -30.83 7.64 19.78
CA ASP A 739 -32.04 8.43 20.03
C ASP A 739 -33.32 7.62 20.03
N LEU A 740 -33.30 6.43 19.45
CA LEU A 740 -34.39 5.48 19.53
C LEU A 740 -34.43 4.73 20.87
N GLN A 741 -33.40 4.88 21.71
CA GLN A 741 -33.39 4.27 23.03
C GLN A 741 -34.28 5.04 24.02
N PRO A 742 -34.96 4.34 24.94
CA PRO A 742 -35.86 4.98 25.89
C PRO A 742 -35.09 5.88 26.88
N ARG A 743 -35.40 7.18 26.90
CA ARG A 743 -34.84 8.11 27.88
C ARG A 743 -35.25 7.73 29.31
N LYS A 744 -34.34 7.93 30.26
CA LYS A 744 -34.53 7.66 31.71
C LYS A 744 -34.39 8.95 32.52
N GLN A 745 -34.60 8.86 33.84
CA GLN A 745 -34.48 10.02 34.74
C GLN A 745 -33.09 10.65 34.74
N GLY A 746 -32.05 9.84 34.56
CA GLY A 746 -30.67 10.30 34.33
C GLY A 746 -30.18 9.86 32.96
N SER A 747 -29.14 10.54 32.46
CA SER A 747 -28.41 10.09 31.28
C SER A 747 -27.74 8.75 31.55
N TYR A 748 -27.59 7.93 30.50
CA TYR A 748 -26.92 6.64 30.62
C TYR A 748 -26.16 6.28 29.36
N ALA A 749 -25.04 5.58 29.54
CA ALA A 749 -24.17 5.16 28.46
C ALA A 749 -24.78 4.01 27.66
N VAL A 750 -24.59 4.05 26.34
CA VAL A 750 -24.95 3.03 25.37
C VAL A 750 -23.79 2.82 24.40
N ARG A 751 -23.70 1.62 23.82
CA ARG A 751 -22.62 1.28 22.89
C ARG A 751 -23.15 0.73 21.58
N TYR A 752 -22.76 1.35 20.47
CA TYR A 752 -22.90 0.74 19.14
C TYR A 752 -21.73 -0.19 18.89
N VAL A 753 -22.01 -1.38 18.35
CA VAL A 753 -21.00 -2.37 17.98
C VAL A 753 -21.16 -2.77 16.52
N ASN A 754 -20.05 -2.82 15.78
CA ASN A 754 -20.02 -3.28 14.40
C ASN A 754 -18.66 -3.90 14.06
N HIS A 755 -18.59 -4.64 12.95
CA HIS A 755 -17.34 -5.03 12.31
C HIS A 755 -17.24 -4.35 10.94
N ALA A 756 -16.06 -3.85 10.58
CA ALA A 756 -15.86 -3.23 9.28
C ALA A 756 -15.91 -4.29 8.18
N MET A 757 -16.67 -4.06 7.10
CA MET A 757 -16.63 -4.91 5.91
C MET A 757 -15.32 -4.69 5.14
N ILE A 758 -14.61 -5.77 4.82
CA ILE A 758 -13.30 -5.72 4.18
C ILE A 758 -13.33 -6.51 2.87
N ASN A 759 -13.04 -5.81 1.76
CA ASN A 759 -12.79 -6.45 0.47
C ASN A 759 -11.40 -7.08 0.45
N LEU A 760 -11.32 -8.41 0.37
CA LEU A 760 -10.06 -9.15 0.32
C LEU A 760 -9.54 -9.40 -1.09
N ARG A 761 -10.33 -9.12 -2.15
CA ARG A 761 -9.90 -9.31 -3.55
C ARG A 761 -8.52 -8.70 -3.86
N PRO A 762 -8.19 -7.46 -3.44
CA PRO A 762 -6.87 -6.88 -3.72
C PRO A 762 -5.70 -7.65 -3.10
N TYR A 763 -5.96 -8.53 -2.13
CA TYR A 763 -4.97 -9.33 -1.40
C TYR A 763 -4.93 -10.80 -1.87
N CYS A 764 -5.83 -11.18 -2.78
CA CYS A 764 -5.77 -12.49 -3.42
C CYS A 764 -4.64 -12.53 -4.45
N ARG A 765 -4.05 -13.71 -4.67
CA ARG A 765 -3.05 -13.90 -5.73
C ARG A 765 -3.70 -13.71 -7.10
N PRO A 766 -3.00 -13.14 -8.09
CA PRO A 766 -3.44 -13.21 -9.48
C PRO A 766 -3.63 -14.66 -9.93
N PRO A 767 -4.67 -14.98 -10.72
CA PRO A 767 -5.67 -14.06 -11.28
C PRO A 767 -6.90 -13.80 -10.37
N TYR A 768 -6.95 -14.36 -9.16
CA TYR A 768 -8.11 -14.37 -8.27
C TYR A 768 -8.51 -12.99 -7.72
N ASN A 769 -7.59 -12.02 -7.79
CA ASN A 769 -7.87 -10.62 -7.47
C ASN A 769 -8.67 -9.86 -8.55
N SER A 770 -8.87 -10.45 -9.72
CA SER A 770 -9.51 -9.80 -10.87
C SER A 770 -11.01 -10.14 -11.01
N PRO A 771 -11.76 -9.37 -11.83
CA PRO A 771 -13.15 -9.70 -12.18
C PRO A 771 -13.35 -11.05 -12.87
N ALA A 772 -12.26 -11.74 -13.31
CA ALA A 772 -12.33 -13.11 -13.83
C ALA A 772 -12.74 -14.13 -12.76
N HIS A 773 -12.65 -13.77 -11.47
CA HIS A 773 -13.13 -14.57 -10.34
C HIS A 773 -14.19 -13.83 -9.52
N ALA A 774 -15.09 -13.12 -10.21
CA ALA A 774 -16.22 -12.44 -9.58
C ALA A 774 -17.19 -13.41 -8.88
N ALA A 775 -17.32 -14.65 -9.39
CA ALA A 775 -18.02 -15.74 -8.72
C ALA A 775 -17.14 -16.41 -7.64
N ALA A 776 -16.82 -15.65 -6.59
CA ALA A 776 -16.34 -16.16 -5.30
C ALA A 776 -16.58 -15.12 -4.19
N ALA A 777 -16.71 -15.55 -2.94
CA ALA A 777 -16.86 -14.67 -1.77
C ALA A 777 -15.48 -14.31 -1.18
N TYR A 778 -14.80 -13.32 -1.76
CA TYR A 778 -13.47 -12.84 -1.35
C TYR A 778 -13.56 -11.57 -0.50
N HIS A 779 -14.21 -11.72 0.66
CA HIS A 779 -14.31 -10.69 1.66
C HIS A 779 -14.07 -11.26 3.07
N THR A 780 -13.94 -10.38 4.04
CA THR A 780 -14.11 -10.69 5.46
C THR A 780 -14.74 -9.51 6.16
N VAL A 781 -15.02 -9.66 7.45
CA VAL A 781 -15.20 -8.54 8.36
C VAL A 781 -13.91 -8.33 9.15
N SER A 782 -13.71 -7.16 9.76
CA SER A 782 -12.57 -6.95 10.66
C SER A 782 -12.60 -7.93 11.83
N ALA A 783 -11.47 -8.54 12.19
CA ALA A 783 -11.34 -9.40 13.35
C ALA A 783 -11.67 -8.64 14.64
N GLN A 784 -11.26 -7.38 14.73
CA GLN A 784 -11.61 -6.47 15.82
C GLN A 784 -13.02 -5.91 15.64
N ALA A 785 -13.75 -5.78 16.74
CA ALA A 785 -15.03 -5.09 16.84
C ALA A 785 -14.81 -3.58 17.05
N LEU A 786 -15.58 -2.76 16.34
CA LEU A 786 -15.72 -1.33 16.60
C LEU A 786 -16.73 -1.13 17.73
N GLY A 787 -16.34 -0.43 18.79
CA GLY A 787 -17.25 0.09 19.81
C GLY A 787 -17.34 1.60 19.73
N ILE A 788 -18.56 2.15 19.67
CA ILE A 788 -18.82 3.60 19.76
C ILE A 788 -19.68 3.85 20.99
N ASP A 789 -19.11 4.52 21.99
CA ASP A 789 -19.80 4.90 23.22
C ASP A 789 -20.52 6.24 23.03
N LEU A 790 -21.80 6.26 23.41
CA LEU A 790 -22.67 7.43 23.35
C LEU A 790 -23.50 7.50 24.65
N ASP A 791 -24.05 8.66 24.96
CA ASP A 791 -24.95 8.84 26.10
C ASP A 791 -26.38 9.15 25.65
N VAL A 792 -27.35 8.37 26.13
CA VAL A 792 -28.77 8.71 25.97
C VAL A 792 -29.10 9.83 26.97
N PRO A 793 -29.64 10.98 26.51
CA PRO A 793 -29.98 12.10 27.39
C PRO A 793 -31.06 11.77 28.43
N ALA A 794 -31.10 12.54 29.52
CA ALA A 794 -32.15 12.41 30.52
C ALA A 794 -33.52 12.88 29.97
N LEU A 795 -34.61 12.39 30.56
CA LEU A 795 -35.97 12.78 30.22
C LEU A 795 -36.22 14.28 30.38
N ALA A 796 -35.57 14.92 31.36
CA ALA A 796 -35.72 16.34 31.67
C ALA A 796 -34.85 17.26 30.79
N ASP A 797 -33.98 16.69 29.94
CA ASP A 797 -33.17 17.46 29.01
C ASP A 797 -33.98 17.76 27.74
N ASP A 798 -34.43 19.02 27.63
CA ASP A 798 -35.07 19.56 26.42
C ASP A 798 -34.07 19.82 25.28
N LYS A 799 -32.78 19.57 25.49
CA LYS A 799 -31.77 19.72 24.45
C LYS A 799 -31.94 18.60 23.43
N GLU A 800 -32.45 18.92 22.25
CA GLU A 800 -32.11 18.18 21.03
C GLU A 800 -30.59 18.07 20.97
N TYR A 801 -30.10 16.84 20.80
CA TYR A 801 -28.67 16.56 20.83
C TYR A 801 -27.96 17.31 19.70
N GLU A 802 -26.86 17.98 19.99
CA GLU A 802 -26.18 18.77 18.97
C GLU A 802 -25.52 17.88 17.90
N PRO A 803 -25.84 18.09 16.60
CA PRO A 803 -25.14 17.49 15.47
C PRO A 803 -23.62 17.77 15.45
N SER A 804 -23.15 18.70 16.29
CA SER A 804 -21.74 19.08 16.46
C SER A 804 -20.82 17.95 16.94
N GLN A 805 -21.34 16.84 17.47
CA GLN A 805 -20.51 15.68 17.84
C GLN A 805 -20.19 14.72 16.68
N LEU A 806 -20.92 14.80 15.55
CA LEU A 806 -20.70 13.91 14.40
C LEU A 806 -19.24 13.92 13.91
N PRO A 807 -18.54 15.07 13.76
CA PRO A 807 -17.14 15.11 13.36
C PRO A 807 -16.19 14.35 14.30
N LEU A 808 -16.46 14.36 15.61
CA LEU A 808 -15.67 13.66 16.63
C LEU A 808 -15.85 12.14 16.51
N VAL A 809 -17.10 11.68 16.45
CA VAL A 809 -17.40 10.25 16.31
C VAL A 809 -16.90 9.73 14.96
N ALA A 810 -17.09 10.47 13.86
CA ALA A 810 -16.58 10.10 12.54
C ALA A 810 -15.04 9.99 12.53
N THR A 811 -14.34 10.84 13.29
CA THR A 811 -12.89 10.76 13.51
C THR A 811 -12.50 9.48 14.24
N GLN A 812 -13.21 9.09 15.29
CA GLN A 812 -12.96 7.83 16.01
C GLN A 812 -13.18 6.60 15.12
N VAL A 813 -14.27 6.61 14.32
CA VAL A 813 -14.54 5.55 13.35
C VAL A 813 -13.42 5.47 12.30
N ARG A 814 -12.99 6.62 11.75
CA ARG A 814 -11.87 6.69 10.80
C ARG A 814 -10.59 6.12 11.39
N ASP A 815 -10.29 6.42 12.65
CA ASP A 815 -9.09 5.90 13.33
C ASP A 815 -9.18 4.37 13.53
N PHE A 816 -10.35 3.84 13.85
CA PHE A 816 -10.57 2.38 13.89
C PHE A 816 -10.35 1.75 12.51
N TYR A 817 -10.99 2.29 11.47
CA TYR A 817 -10.85 1.77 10.10
C TYR A 817 -9.39 1.80 9.66
N ASN A 818 -8.64 2.87 9.96
CA ASN A 818 -7.21 2.93 9.64
C ASN A 818 -6.36 1.87 10.34
N ARG A 819 -6.74 1.41 11.54
CA ARG A 819 -6.04 0.32 12.25
C ARG A 819 -6.30 -1.05 11.63
N VAL A 820 -7.54 -1.30 11.19
CA VAL A 820 -7.95 -2.63 10.68
C VAL A 820 -7.87 -2.74 9.16
N LYS A 821 -7.77 -1.62 8.44
CA LYS A 821 -7.76 -1.61 6.98
C LYS A 821 -6.51 -2.31 6.44
N PRO A 822 -6.69 -3.18 5.45
CA PRO A 822 -5.58 -3.74 4.68
C PRO A 822 -4.63 -2.71 4.05
N VAL A 823 -3.32 -2.89 4.27
CA VAL A 823 -2.24 -2.10 3.69
C VAL A 823 -1.51 -2.95 2.66
N LEU A 824 -1.58 -2.56 1.38
CA LEU A 824 -1.05 -3.32 0.23
C LEU A 824 0.47 -3.56 0.28
N SER A 825 1.23 -2.79 1.07
CA SER A 825 2.69 -2.90 1.15
C SER A 825 3.19 -3.94 2.17
N GLN A 826 2.29 -4.62 2.90
CA GLN A 826 2.67 -5.66 3.87
C GLN A 826 2.53 -7.05 3.25
N GLU A 827 3.57 -7.88 3.36
CA GLU A 827 3.61 -9.25 2.77
C GLU A 827 2.48 -10.16 3.26
N ALA A 828 1.97 -9.94 4.48
CA ALA A 828 0.82 -10.64 5.03
C ALA A 828 -0.02 -9.68 5.87
N HIS A 829 -1.21 -9.30 5.37
CA HIS A 829 -2.13 -8.46 6.11
C HIS A 829 -2.90 -9.27 7.17
N GLU A 830 -3.01 -8.72 8.39
CA GLU A 830 -3.65 -9.36 9.55
C GLU A 830 -5.04 -9.92 9.24
N GLN A 831 -5.86 -9.13 8.57
CA GLN A 831 -7.25 -9.52 8.29
C GLN A 831 -7.35 -10.63 7.25
N ASN A 832 -6.38 -10.74 6.33
CA ASN A 832 -6.36 -11.81 5.34
C ASN A 832 -6.09 -13.16 6.01
N PHE A 833 -5.03 -13.29 6.82
CA PHE A 833 -4.73 -14.56 7.47
C PHE A 833 -5.64 -14.89 8.66
N LEU A 834 -6.25 -13.88 9.32
CA LEU A 834 -7.24 -14.08 10.38
C LEU A 834 -8.67 -14.34 9.86
N ALA A 835 -8.95 -14.13 8.57
CA ALA A 835 -10.30 -14.31 8.01
C ALA A 835 -10.94 -15.66 8.36
N PRO A 836 -10.25 -16.82 8.26
CA PRO A 836 -10.85 -18.10 8.62
C PRO A 836 -11.29 -18.18 10.09
N LEU A 837 -10.45 -17.69 11.00
CA LEU A 837 -10.77 -17.68 12.43
C LEU A 837 -11.88 -16.67 12.76
N THR A 838 -11.92 -15.55 12.03
CA THR A 838 -12.96 -14.52 12.18
C THR A 838 -14.33 -15.08 11.78
N PHE A 839 -14.44 -15.73 10.62
CA PHE A 839 -15.69 -16.41 10.22
C PHE A 839 -16.09 -17.51 11.19
N LYS A 840 -15.12 -18.28 11.70
CA LYS A 840 -15.37 -19.32 12.70
C LYS A 840 -15.88 -18.74 14.02
N ALA A 841 -15.35 -17.61 14.47
CA ALA A 841 -15.78 -16.93 15.70
C ALA A 841 -17.18 -16.31 15.56
N LEU A 842 -17.56 -15.88 14.35
CA LEU A 842 -18.89 -15.32 14.05
C LEU A 842 -19.93 -16.37 13.68
N SER A 843 -19.52 -17.62 13.47
CA SER A 843 -20.43 -18.72 13.18
C SER A 843 -21.24 -19.11 14.43
N PRO A 844 -22.52 -19.49 14.27
CA PRO A 844 -23.33 -19.94 15.39
C PRO A 844 -22.71 -21.19 16.05
N PRO A 845 -22.76 -21.31 17.39
CA PRO A 845 -22.31 -22.52 18.09
C PRO A 845 -23.00 -23.78 17.54
N PRO A 846 -22.33 -24.95 17.56
CA PRO A 846 -22.94 -26.20 17.11
C PRO A 846 -24.28 -26.48 17.81
N GLY A 847 -25.32 -26.74 17.03
CA GLY A 847 -26.68 -27.03 17.53
C GLY A 847 -27.52 -25.80 17.89
N SER A 848 -26.98 -24.58 17.76
CA SER A 848 -27.79 -23.37 17.89
C SER A 848 -28.48 -23.02 16.56
N ASP A 849 -29.69 -22.48 16.65
CA ASP A 849 -30.41 -21.92 15.50
C ASP A 849 -30.08 -20.42 15.38
N PRO A 850 -29.37 -20.00 14.32
CA PRO A 850 -28.97 -18.59 14.15
C PRO A 850 -30.14 -17.64 13.89
N TYR A 851 -31.36 -18.14 13.64
CA TYR A 851 -32.55 -17.32 13.43
C TYR A 851 -33.37 -17.10 14.70
N VAL A 852 -33.05 -17.79 15.79
CA VAL A 852 -33.72 -17.57 17.07
C VAL A 852 -33.25 -16.24 17.65
N ALA A 853 -34.14 -15.24 17.61
CA ALA A 853 -33.92 -13.96 18.27
C ALA A 853 -34.03 -14.11 19.81
N SER A 854 -33.35 -13.22 20.54
CA SER A 854 -33.55 -13.08 21.99
C SER A 854 -34.98 -12.64 22.33
N ASP A 855 -35.36 -12.78 23.60
CA ASP A 855 -36.60 -12.19 24.13
C ASP A 855 -36.26 -11.15 25.21
N PRO A 856 -36.48 -9.84 24.95
CA PRO A 856 -36.99 -9.25 23.71
C PRO A 856 -35.97 -9.34 22.54
N PRO A 857 -36.42 -9.20 21.28
CA PRO A 857 -35.53 -9.27 20.11
C PRO A 857 -34.44 -8.20 20.14
N PHE A 858 -33.19 -8.63 20.00
CA PHE A 858 -32.04 -7.76 19.75
C PHE A 858 -31.84 -7.63 18.24
N CYS A 859 -32.10 -6.44 17.69
CA CYS A 859 -31.98 -6.15 16.26
C CYS A 859 -30.71 -5.32 15.97
N PRO A 860 -29.55 -5.95 15.74
CA PRO A 860 -28.33 -5.21 15.40
C PRO A 860 -28.43 -4.58 14.01
N VAL A 861 -27.82 -3.40 13.83
CA VAL A 861 -27.77 -2.72 12.53
C VAL A 861 -26.32 -2.61 12.07
N ALA A 862 -25.98 -3.34 11.01
CA ALA A 862 -24.64 -3.31 10.43
C ALA A 862 -24.63 -2.43 9.16
N LEU A 863 -23.56 -1.65 8.98
CA LEU A 863 -23.33 -0.86 7.77
C LEU A 863 -22.28 -1.50 6.87
N SER A 864 -22.70 -1.88 5.66
CA SER A 864 -21.83 -2.30 4.56
C SER A 864 -21.67 -1.14 3.58
N SER A 865 -20.43 -0.73 3.31
CA SER A 865 -20.15 0.38 2.40
C SER A 865 -19.36 -0.13 1.19
N ILE A 866 -20.01 -0.09 0.02
CA ILE A 866 -19.39 -0.46 -1.26
C ILE A 866 -18.69 0.76 -1.90
N GLY A 867 -19.10 1.97 -1.53
CA GLY A 867 -18.52 3.20 -2.03
C GLY A 867 -19.04 3.54 -3.44
N ASN A 868 -18.15 3.97 -4.32
CA ASN A 868 -18.52 4.39 -5.68
C ASN A 868 -18.79 3.17 -6.58
N ILE A 869 -20.06 2.82 -6.75
CA ILE A 869 -20.50 1.69 -7.57
C ILE A 869 -20.13 1.91 -9.04
N SER A 870 -20.11 3.16 -9.51
CA SER A 870 -19.70 3.51 -10.87
C SER A 870 -18.21 3.27 -11.16
N SER A 871 -17.40 2.90 -10.15
CA SER A 871 -16.04 2.40 -10.36
C SER A 871 -15.97 0.90 -10.66
N ILE A 872 -17.06 0.18 -10.45
CA ILE A 872 -17.18 -1.28 -10.65
C ILE A 872 -18.09 -1.59 -11.85
N VAL A 873 -19.18 -0.82 -12.00
CA VAL A 873 -20.18 -1.01 -13.05
C VAL A 873 -20.22 0.18 -13.98
N SER A 874 -20.10 -0.08 -15.27
CA SER A 874 -20.17 0.91 -16.33
C SER A 874 -21.59 1.46 -16.45
N ALA A 875 -21.75 2.78 -16.36
CA ALA A 875 -23.08 3.41 -16.37
C ALA A 875 -23.81 3.28 -17.71
N ALA A 876 -23.08 3.15 -18.82
CA ALA A 876 -23.71 2.98 -20.12
C ALA A 876 -22.79 2.27 -21.11
N SER A 877 -23.41 1.70 -22.14
CA SER A 877 -22.80 1.21 -23.37
C SER A 877 -23.46 1.87 -24.58
N ASP A 878 -23.14 1.40 -25.79
CA ASP A 878 -23.80 1.87 -27.02
C ASP A 878 -25.29 1.52 -27.05
N VAL A 879 -25.69 0.46 -26.35
CA VAL A 879 -27.07 -0.06 -26.35
C VAL A 879 -27.82 0.30 -25.07
N PHE A 880 -27.20 0.02 -23.92
CA PHE A 880 -27.85 0.13 -22.61
C PHE A 880 -27.39 1.38 -21.85
N GLU A 881 -28.32 2.02 -21.16
CA GLU A 881 -28.07 3.03 -20.14
C GLU A 881 -28.58 2.53 -18.80
N LEU A 882 -27.70 2.37 -17.82
CA LEU A 882 -28.06 1.92 -16.47
C LEU A 882 -28.45 3.13 -15.63
N THR A 883 -29.72 3.19 -15.23
CA THR A 883 -30.29 4.33 -14.50
C THR A 883 -30.13 4.19 -12.98
N ASN A 884 -30.07 2.96 -12.46
CA ASN A 884 -29.80 2.71 -11.06
C ASN A 884 -29.11 1.35 -10.89
N VAL A 885 -28.07 1.28 -10.04
CA VAL A 885 -27.35 0.04 -9.72
C VAL A 885 -27.07 -0.02 -8.23
N TRP A 886 -27.42 -1.15 -7.61
CA TRP A 886 -27.17 -1.39 -6.18
C TRP A 886 -26.94 -2.87 -5.90
N ALA A 887 -26.33 -3.15 -4.75
CA ALA A 887 -26.18 -4.50 -4.21
C ALA A 887 -26.76 -4.56 -2.79
N ALA A 888 -27.30 -5.72 -2.41
CA ALA A 888 -27.89 -5.95 -1.10
C ALA A 888 -27.76 -7.42 -0.70
N SER A 889 -27.59 -7.68 0.60
CA SER A 889 -27.69 -9.02 1.20
C SER A 889 -28.84 -9.06 2.19
N GLN A 890 -29.32 -10.26 2.53
CA GLN A 890 -30.25 -10.43 3.64
C GLN A 890 -29.60 -10.05 4.98
N PRO A 891 -30.41 -9.70 6.00
CA PRO A 891 -29.96 -9.59 7.38
C PRO A 891 -29.82 -10.98 8.02
N ILE A 892 -29.00 -11.03 9.07
CA ILE A 892 -28.92 -12.19 9.97
C ILE A 892 -29.94 -12.03 11.09
N GLY A 893 -30.78 -13.05 11.30
CA GLY A 893 -31.77 -13.08 12.39
C GLY A 893 -32.72 -11.89 12.37
N ALA A 894 -32.80 -11.18 13.51
CA ALA A 894 -33.60 -9.98 13.68
C ALA A 894 -32.89 -8.67 13.28
N GLY A 895 -31.67 -8.76 12.75
CA GLY A 895 -30.87 -7.58 12.40
C GLY A 895 -31.40 -6.83 11.17
N VAL A 896 -30.74 -5.71 10.89
CA VAL A 896 -30.92 -4.92 9.67
C VAL A 896 -29.57 -4.80 8.97
N ALA A 897 -29.54 -5.19 7.70
CA ALA A 897 -28.37 -5.02 6.84
C ALA A 897 -28.50 -3.68 6.09
N THR A 898 -27.70 -2.69 6.46
CA THR A 898 -27.68 -1.38 5.79
C THR A 898 -26.54 -1.29 4.77
N PHE A 899 -26.82 -0.70 3.62
CA PHE A 899 -25.88 -0.57 2.51
C PHE A 899 -25.73 0.89 2.11
N LEU A 900 -24.48 1.33 2.01
CA LEU A 900 -24.11 2.66 1.53
C LEU A 900 -23.38 2.54 0.20
N GLY A 901 -23.98 3.10 -0.85
CA GLY A 901 -23.45 3.14 -2.21
C GLY A 901 -23.57 4.52 -2.83
N CYS A 902 -22.78 4.77 -3.88
CA CYS A 902 -22.94 5.94 -4.73
C CYS A 902 -23.02 5.53 -6.19
N TRP A 903 -24.09 5.97 -6.88
CA TRP A 903 -24.35 5.71 -8.29
C TRP A 903 -24.64 7.02 -9.03
N ASP A 904 -23.91 7.29 -10.11
CA ASP A 904 -23.97 8.56 -10.87
C ASP A 904 -23.88 9.83 -9.98
N GLY A 905 -23.10 9.74 -8.90
CA GLY A 905 -22.91 10.83 -7.95
C GLY A 905 -24.07 11.01 -6.96
N ASN A 906 -25.10 10.18 -6.98
CA ASN A 906 -26.14 10.12 -5.95
C ASN A 906 -25.72 9.13 -4.86
N ILE A 907 -25.70 9.56 -3.61
CA ILE A 907 -25.51 8.66 -2.46
C ILE A 907 -26.84 7.99 -2.17
N GLU A 908 -26.84 6.67 -1.98
CA GLU A 908 -28.00 5.92 -1.53
C GLU A 908 -27.65 5.17 -0.25
N LEU A 909 -28.50 5.33 0.78
CA LEU A 909 -28.49 4.53 1.99
C LEU A 909 -29.71 3.61 1.95
N SER A 910 -29.49 2.31 1.96
CA SER A 910 -30.57 1.31 1.93
C SER A 910 -30.50 0.37 3.12
N GLY A 911 -31.64 -0.24 3.45
CA GLY A 911 -31.79 -1.18 4.54
C GLY A 911 -32.58 -2.40 4.09
N VAL A 912 -32.07 -3.59 4.45
CA VAL A 912 -32.74 -4.87 4.26
C VAL A 912 -33.08 -5.45 5.62
N PHE A 913 -34.35 -5.82 5.80
CA PHE A 913 -34.92 -6.18 7.10
C PHE A 913 -36.00 -7.24 6.97
N ASN A 914 -36.25 -7.95 8.06
CA ASN A 914 -37.32 -8.93 8.15
C ASN A 914 -38.59 -8.29 8.74
N MET A 915 -39.71 -8.44 8.03
CA MET A 915 -41.04 -7.92 8.39
C MET A 915 -41.59 -8.47 9.71
N GLN A 916 -41.03 -9.58 10.20
CA GLN A 916 -41.31 -10.12 11.53
C GLN A 916 -40.96 -9.13 12.65
N TYR A 917 -39.88 -8.36 12.48
CA TYR A 917 -39.35 -7.48 13.54
C TYR A 917 -39.52 -6.00 13.26
N HIS A 918 -39.53 -5.60 11.99
CA HIS A 918 -39.68 -4.19 11.62
C HIS A 918 -40.69 -4.02 10.48
N ASN A 919 -41.43 -2.90 10.51
CA ASN A 919 -42.25 -2.50 9.37
C ASN A 919 -41.49 -1.53 8.45
N ARG A 920 -41.99 -1.41 7.21
CA ARG A 920 -41.38 -0.60 6.15
C ARG A 920 -41.20 0.87 6.51
N ASP A 921 -42.30 1.52 6.90
CA ASP A 921 -42.33 2.96 7.18
C ASP A 921 -41.36 3.34 8.33
N TYR A 922 -41.29 2.48 9.34
CA TYR A 922 -40.37 2.65 10.46
C TYR A 922 -38.91 2.59 10.02
N LEU A 923 -38.56 1.64 9.15
CA LEU A 923 -37.18 1.55 8.68
C LEU A 923 -36.82 2.72 7.75
N GLU A 924 -37.73 3.13 6.87
CA GLU A 924 -37.53 4.29 6.00
C GLU A 924 -37.30 5.56 6.84
N THR A 925 -38.14 5.80 7.84
CA THR A 925 -37.97 6.91 8.81
C THR A 925 -36.63 6.84 9.54
N PHE A 926 -36.16 5.64 9.91
CA PHE A 926 -34.86 5.47 10.52
C PHE A 926 -33.71 5.85 9.57
N LEU A 927 -33.76 5.42 8.30
CA LEU A 927 -32.74 5.79 7.31
C LEU A 927 -32.74 7.30 7.02
N GLU A 928 -33.92 7.93 6.97
CA GLU A 928 -34.05 9.39 6.86
C GLU A 928 -33.43 10.11 8.07
N ALA A 929 -33.62 9.57 9.28
CA ALA A 929 -33.00 10.12 10.49
C ALA A 929 -31.47 10.04 10.43
N VAL A 930 -30.90 8.93 9.93
CA VAL A 930 -29.46 8.81 9.69
C VAL A 930 -28.98 9.88 8.70
N LEU A 931 -29.69 10.08 7.60
CA LEU A 931 -29.35 11.10 6.62
C LEU A 931 -29.45 12.53 7.20
N SER A 932 -30.48 12.80 7.99
CA SER A 932 -30.65 14.07 8.70
C SER A 932 -29.45 14.37 9.60
N TYR A 933 -28.96 13.37 10.33
CA TYR A 933 -27.74 13.47 11.14
C TYR A 933 -26.52 13.81 10.30
N VAL A 934 -26.35 13.17 9.14
CA VAL A 934 -25.25 13.48 8.21
C VAL A 934 -25.34 14.93 7.71
N CYS A 935 -26.50 15.35 7.23
CA CYS A 935 -26.69 16.70 6.67
C CYS A 935 -26.44 17.77 7.75
N GLN A 936 -27.07 17.63 8.93
CA GLN A 936 -26.93 18.58 10.02
C GLN A 936 -25.49 18.64 10.55
N GLY A 937 -24.86 17.50 10.78
CA GLY A 937 -23.50 17.44 11.33
C GLY A 937 -22.42 17.88 10.33
N LEU A 938 -22.74 17.92 9.03
CA LEU A 938 -21.88 18.48 7.98
C LEU A 938 -22.26 19.90 7.55
N GLY A 939 -23.32 20.49 8.13
CA GLY A 939 -23.82 21.81 7.72
C GLY A 939 -24.27 21.87 6.26
N VAL A 940 -24.92 20.80 5.78
CA VAL A 940 -25.47 20.71 4.43
C VAL A 940 -26.98 20.93 4.49
N ASP A 941 -27.49 21.91 3.75
CA ASP A 941 -28.94 22.15 3.65
C ASP A 941 -29.60 21.01 2.85
N SER A 942 -30.57 20.36 3.47
CA SER A 942 -31.32 19.23 2.88
C SER A 942 -32.51 19.66 2.03
N SER A 943 -32.62 20.95 1.68
CA SER A 943 -33.78 21.55 0.99
C SER A 943 -33.87 21.19 -0.48
#